data_AF-A0A3Q3N4Q8-F1
#
_entry.id   AF-A0A3Q3N4Q8-F1
#
_cell.length_a   1.000
_cell.length_b   1.000
_cell.length_c   1.000
_cell.angle_alpha   90.00
_cell.angle_beta   90.00
_cell.angle_gamma   90.00
#
_symmetry.space_group_name_H-M   'P 1'
#
loop_
_entity.id
_entity.type
_entity.pdbx_description
1 polymer ?
#
loop_
_entity_poly.entity_id
_entity_poly.type
_entity_poly.pdbx_seq_one_letter_code
_entity_poly.pdbx_strand_id
1 'polypeptide(L)'
;MDKRTTTMIVVLLLSVFAGMPALGQILDVCTTCHANATCNDKSDGSGKVCNCKYGFVGNGRTFCQDKDECQIGASKICGQHTTCHNTYGSYYCTCLAGYSPSNNMAIFIPNDGTHCQDVDECRITGVCGKGGQCRNLEGSFECSCLMGYRVHDGVEPFHPYRDKASCKVVDCGQPALVEDTVLLSLTGTTYGSVAMFVCNEGFVWRRGENSSVCGADGLWRGPTMVCEEVDCGSPPALPHSHVLWNESSRVGTEVLYQCNSGYHHVGKGNVSVCTAAGQWEGPSVLCQEILCGSPPVIESTEQMWNGNSTPGSTVLYLCKEGFYNKGGHNVSICNESGWWTPPALSCQEILCGEPPILPHTGHVWNGSFTAGSTVTYYCKIGFYYNKGNNVSFCTTNGYWTKANISCKAKCGPVPFLANSEVVWHNRSIVIHRCVDGYHSWRGSNVSVCGSSGVWQKATLRCIERKPPINQLFVLNEKCVHWKAEKYEEDTEVYKVMYTGSRDYQRTFIDKKRQLVSSKAHQLELCLNLLPVTNYSISITAVSARFTATVTTNTSLPVPPAPVVYYREFETPVPTLRLHRLVNTLDPISLYQVFVLPLEGIMVFECPSPGSLDPSRKSKSSSEYIAAQIHVTHVGTEMNFTVGDGLHYGGFYNAPLENGRDYYIVIRAVSQWKTVLKSSCVLWAKVRGTSFVLKVSSLCAVASVGLVALAILCGYSFTWFLKKT
;
A
#
# COMPACT_ATOMS: atom_id res chain seq x y z
N MET A 1 117.11 89.41 46.85
CA MET A 1 118.39 89.84 46.23
C MET A 1 119.52 89.46 47.17
N ASP A 2 120.63 89.05 46.59
CA ASP A 2 122.00 88.98 47.14
C ASP A 2 122.35 88.05 48.33
N LYS A 3 123.60 87.58 48.30
CA LYS A 3 124.32 86.80 49.33
C LYS A 3 125.49 87.65 49.82
N ARG A 4 125.70 87.78 51.14
CA ARG A 4 127.06 87.66 51.73
C ARG A 4 127.12 87.59 53.26
N THR A 5 127.90 86.61 53.69
CA THR A 5 128.69 86.47 54.93
C THR A 5 129.31 87.78 55.49
N THR A 6 129.51 87.86 56.82
CA THR A 6 130.85 87.75 57.49
C THR A 6 130.82 88.09 59.01
N THR A 7 131.19 87.10 59.84
CA THR A 7 132.03 87.04 61.08
C THR A 7 132.05 88.14 62.18
N MET A 8 132.26 87.67 63.43
CA MET A 8 132.38 88.37 64.73
C MET A 8 133.60 89.29 64.94
N ILE A 9 133.58 90.09 66.03
CA ILE A 9 134.68 90.25 67.01
C ILE A 9 134.14 90.76 68.39
N VAL A 10 134.85 90.47 69.48
CA VAL A 10 134.52 90.79 70.90
C VAL A 10 135.65 91.60 71.53
N VAL A 11 135.36 92.59 72.41
CA VAL A 11 136.34 93.17 73.36
C VAL A 11 135.67 93.53 74.71
N LEU A 12 136.37 93.28 75.83
CA LEU A 12 135.97 93.57 77.22
C LEU A 12 136.24 95.03 77.65
N LEU A 13 135.72 95.47 78.82
CA LEU A 13 136.57 95.95 79.94
C LEU A 13 135.79 96.18 81.27
N LEU A 14 136.53 96.23 82.39
CA LEU A 14 136.08 96.26 83.79
C LEU A 14 136.28 97.64 84.45
N SER A 15 135.56 97.94 85.55
CA SER A 15 136.11 98.30 86.89
C SER A 15 135.10 98.99 87.83
N VAL A 16 135.51 99.26 89.08
CA VAL A 16 134.72 99.39 90.34
C VAL A 16 134.99 100.75 91.04
N PHE A 17 134.11 101.28 91.91
CA PHE A 17 134.45 101.92 93.22
C PHE A 17 133.22 102.36 94.07
N ALA A 18 133.41 102.52 95.39
CA ALA A 18 132.44 102.94 96.44
C ALA A 18 132.63 104.45 96.83
N GLY A 19 131.88 105.15 97.72
CA GLY A 19 130.72 104.88 98.61
C GLY A 19 130.53 106.02 99.67
N MET A 20 129.53 105.90 100.57
CA MET A 20 129.26 106.66 101.84
C MET A 20 128.39 107.98 101.86
N PRO A 21 127.70 108.34 103.00
CA PRO A 21 126.43 109.12 103.03
C PRO A 21 126.30 110.25 104.12
N ALA A 22 125.10 110.87 104.28
CA ALA A 22 124.69 111.68 105.48
C ALA A 22 123.15 111.85 105.67
N LEU A 23 122.72 112.35 106.84
CA LEU A 23 121.35 112.43 107.43
C LEU A 23 120.85 113.90 107.51
N GLY A 24 119.56 114.30 107.65
CA GLY A 24 118.23 113.64 107.61
C GLY A 24 117.23 114.25 108.64
N GLN A 25 115.95 114.50 108.26
CA GLN A 25 114.89 115.13 109.10
C GLN A 25 113.48 114.56 108.75
N ILE A 26 112.51 114.52 109.68
CA ILE A 26 111.34 113.61 109.63
C ILE A 26 110.03 114.25 109.11
N LEU A 27 109.27 113.49 108.30
CA LEU A 27 107.95 113.80 107.73
C LEU A 27 107.02 112.57 107.89
N ASP A 28 105.72 112.77 108.21
CA ASP A 28 104.75 111.67 108.36
C ASP A 28 104.52 110.92 107.03
N VAL A 29 104.33 109.61 107.11
CA VAL A 29 104.41 108.69 105.96
C VAL A 29 103.05 108.44 105.31
N CYS A 30 101.97 108.30 106.09
CA CYS A 30 100.68 107.83 105.55
C CYS A 30 99.96 108.82 104.62
N THR A 31 100.17 110.12 104.79
CA THR A 31 99.60 111.16 103.91
C THR A 31 100.19 111.13 102.49
N THR A 32 101.26 110.35 102.29
CA THR A 32 102.01 110.26 101.03
C THR A 32 101.96 108.89 100.35
N CYS A 33 100.96 108.06 100.68
CA CYS A 33 100.75 106.78 100.00
C CYS A 33 100.12 106.95 98.60
N HIS A 34 100.45 106.02 97.70
CA HIS A 34 99.88 105.99 96.35
C HIS A 34 98.37 105.68 96.39
N ALA A 35 97.59 106.15 95.39
CA ALA A 35 96.14 105.97 95.35
C ALA A 35 95.70 104.48 95.40
N ASN A 36 96.53 103.58 94.85
CA ASN A 36 96.34 102.13 94.91
C ASN A 36 97.18 101.46 96.01
N ALA A 37 97.41 102.16 97.12
CA ALA A 37 98.02 101.61 98.33
C ALA A 37 97.12 101.82 99.56
N THR A 38 97.40 101.07 100.62
CA THR A 38 96.83 101.23 101.96
C THR A 38 97.96 101.48 102.95
N CYS A 39 97.77 102.42 103.87
CA CYS A 39 98.76 102.66 104.93
C CYS A 39 98.48 101.72 106.11
N ASN A 40 99.39 100.78 106.34
CA ASN A 40 99.31 99.79 107.40
C ASN A 40 100.39 100.08 108.44
N ASP A 41 100.17 99.72 109.69
CA ASP A 41 101.23 99.71 110.69
C ASP A 41 102.24 98.61 110.35
N LYS A 42 103.54 98.88 110.50
CA LYS A 42 104.58 97.87 110.27
C LYS A 42 104.50 96.80 111.37
N SER A 43 104.73 95.55 111.00
CA SER A 43 104.78 94.41 111.92
C SER A 43 105.90 94.47 112.97
N ASP A 44 106.88 95.35 112.80
CA ASP A 44 107.97 95.63 113.74
C ASP A 44 107.67 96.79 114.71
N GLY A 45 106.50 97.44 114.59
CA GLY A 45 106.13 98.61 115.41
C GLY A 45 106.90 99.90 115.09
N SER A 46 107.81 99.91 114.12
CA SER A 46 108.71 101.03 113.81
C SER A 46 108.07 102.20 113.03
N GLY A 47 106.74 102.26 113.00
CA GLY A 47 105.95 103.27 112.29
C GLY A 47 105.01 102.67 111.24
N LYS A 48 104.56 103.52 110.30
CA LYS A 48 103.58 103.15 109.27
C LYS A 48 104.24 102.95 107.89
N VAL A 49 103.65 102.09 107.06
CA VAL A 49 104.13 101.76 105.71
C VAL A 49 102.97 101.72 104.71
N CYS A 50 103.19 102.24 103.51
CA CYS A 50 102.26 102.12 102.41
C CYS A 50 102.51 100.79 101.70
N ASN A 51 101.50 99.91 101.65
CA ASN A 51 101.55 98.66 100.87
C ASN A 51 100.56 98.78 99.71
N CYS A 52 100.92 98.34 98.50
CA CYS A 52 99.98 98.32 97.39
C CYS A 52 98.74 97.46 97.70
N LYS A 53 97.57 97.88 97.22
CA LYS A 53 96.32 97.12 97.30
C LYS A 53 96.48 95.77 96.58
N TYR A 54 95.67 94.79 96.96
CA TYR A 54 95.60 93.52 96.24
C TYR A 54 95.34 93.74 94.74
N GLY A 55 96.00 92.98 93.87
CA GLY A 55 96.02 93.20 92.41
C GLY A 55 97.07 94.21 91.92
N PHE A 56 97.88 94.80 92.81
CA PHE A 56 98.93 95.77 92.43
C PHE A 56 100.30 95.43 93.02
N VAL A 57 101.36 95.76 92.28
CA VAL A 57 102.77 95.59 92.67
C VAL A 57 103.53 96.91 92.60
N GLY A 58 104.45 97.14 93.53
CA GLY A 58 105.24 98.37 93.58
C GLY A 58 105.74 98.72 94.98
N ASN A 59 106.11 99.98 95.18
CA ASN A 59 106.69 100.48 96.44
C ASN A 59 105.65 101.06 97.42
N GLY A 60 104.36 101.07 97.06
CA GLY A 60 103.25 101.56 97.88
C GLY A 60 103.18 103.08 98.06
N ARG A 61 104.31 103.80 97.99
CA ARG A 61 104.38 105.23 98.28
C ARG A 61 104.21 106.10 97.03
N THR A 62 104.96 105.85 95.98
CA THR A 62 104.90 106.62 94.72
C THR A 62 104.49 105.79 93.52
N PHE A 63 104.53 104.46 93.63
CA PHE A 63 104.32 103.56 92.52
C PHE A 63 103.60 102.28 92.99
N CYS A 64 102.39 102.07 92.45
CA CYS A 64 101.75 100.76 92.38
C CYS A 64 101.23 100.58 90.96
N GLN A 65 101.84 99.66 90.21
CA GLN A 65 101.38 99.23 88.89
C GLN A 65 100.44 98.03 89.05
N ASP A 66 99.49 97.93 88.13
CA ASP A 66 98.64 96.75 87.96
C ASP A 66 99.49 95.47 87.83
N LYS A 67 99.09 94.40 88.52
CA LYS A 67 99.79 93.12 88.46
C LYS A 67 99.11 92.24 87.41
N ASP A 68 99.71 92.16 86.23
CA ASP A 68 99.22 91.26 85.18
C ASP A 68 99.42 89.79 85.58
N GLU A 69 98.40 89.19 86.19
CA GLU A 69 98.40 87.77 86.56
C GLU A 69 98.48 86.83 85.35
N CYS A 70 98.03 87.27 84.17
CA CYS A 70 98.01 86.44 82.98
C CYS A 70 99.42 86.17 82.40
N GLN A 71 100.43 86.98 82.75
CA GLN A 71 101.83 86.73 82.38
C GLN A 71 102.44 85.48 83.03
N ILE A 72 101.82 84.94 84.10
CA ILE A 72 102.19 83.65 84.70
C ILE A 72 101.78 82.47 83.77
N GLY A 73 100.88 82.74 82.82
CA GLY A 73 100.36 81.79 81.83
C GLY A 73 98.94 81.37 82.14
N ALA A 74 98.03 81.51 81.17
CA ALA A 74 96.60 81.24 81.34
C ALA A 74 96.30 79.87 81.96
N SER A 75 96.96 78.80 81.49
CA SER A 75 96.74 77.45 82.03
C SER A 75 97.25 77.22 83.45
N LYS A 76 98.15 78.08 83.96
CA LYS A 76 98.66 78.04 85.34
C LYS A 76 97.80 78.84 86.31
N ILE A 77 97.18 79.92 85.85
CA ILE A 77 96.35 80.79 86.69
C ILE A 77 94.86 80.42 86.61
N CYS A 78 94.33 80.15 85.41
CA CYS A 78 92.91 79.86 85.15
C CYS A 78 92.58 78.35 85.05
N GLY A 79 93.57 77.47 84.84
CA GLY A 79 93.38 76.03 84.62
C GLY A 79 93.38 75.62 83.14
N GLN A 80 93.31 74.32 82.84
CA GLN A 80 93.31 73.83 81.45
C GLN A 80 92.08 74.31 80.67
N HIS A 81 92.24 74.41 79.34
CA HIS A 81 91.19 74.82 78.40
C HIS A 81 90.57 76.21 78.64
N THR A 82 91.38 77.16 79.12
CA THR A 82 90.98 78.54 79.42
C THR A 82 91.78 79.60 78.64
N THR A 83 91.24 80.81 78.61
CA THR A 83 91.96 82.05 78.31
C THR A 83 91.89 83.00 79.51
N CYS A 84 92.98 83.73 79.76
CA CYS A 84 93.11 84.69 80.86
C CYS A 84 93.07 86.12 80.30
N HIS A 85 92.28 86.98 80.93
CA HIS A 85 92.10 88.39 80.56
C HIS A 85 92.45 89.26 81.75
N ASN A 86 93.52 90.05 81.63
CA ASN A 86 93.95 90.95 82.69
C ASN A 86 93.05 92.20 82.72
N THR A 87 92.77 92.72 83.90
CA THR A 87 91.99 93.94 84.13
C THR A 87 92.65 94.79 85.21
N TYR A 88 92.29 96.08 85.31
CA TYR A 88 92.96 96.96 86.26
C TYR A 88 92.62 96.61 87.72
N GLY A 89 93.57 95.97 88.42
CA GLY A 89 93.48 95.48 89.79
C GLY A 89 92.92 94.07 89.95
N SER A 90 92.72 93.31 88.87
CA SER A 90 92.17 91.95 88.90
C SER A 90 92.33 91.23 87.56
N TYR A 91 91.96 89.97 87.46
CA TYR A 91 91.90 89.23 86.20
C TYR A 91 90.66 88.35 86.16
N TYR A 92 90.29 87.91 84.96
CA TYR A 92 89.22 86.94 84.79
C TYR A 92 89.55 85.90 83.72
N CYS A 93 88.85 84.77 83.80
CA CYS A 93 89.06 83.60 82.95
C CYS A 93 87.79 83.30 82.15
N THR A 94 87.96 82.84 80.91
CA THR A 94 86.88 82.28 80.09
C THR A 94 87.33 80.95 79.48
N CYS A 95 86.39 80.05 79.18
CA CYS A 95 86.71 78.78 78.53
C CYS A 95 87.05 78.96 77.04
N LEU A 96 87.85 78.04 76.50
CA LEU A 96 88.04 77.90 75.05
C LEU A 96 86.72 77.44 74.38
N ALA A 97 86.61 77.67 73.07
CA ALA A 97 85.51 77.11 72.28
C ALA A 97 85.50 75.57 72.39
N GLY A 98 84.30 74.98 72.47
CA GLY A 98 84.12 73.54 72.79
C GLY A 98 84.05 73.24 74.29
N TYR A 99 84.28 74.23 75.17
CA TYR A 99 84.25 74.03 76.63
C TYR A 99 83.27 74.97 77.32
N SER A 100 82.70 74.49 78.43
CA SER A 100 81.80 75.22 79.31
C SER A 100 82.37 75.31 80.73
N PRO A 101 82.19 76.43 81.46
CA PRO A 101 82.64 76.55 82.83
C PRO A 101 81.70 75.75 83.75
N SER A 102 82.26 75.01 84.71
CA SER A 102 81.53 74.10 85.60
C SER A 102 80.47 74.77 86.50
N ASN A 103 80.52 76.11 86.65
CA ASN A 103 79.51 76.92 87.34
C ASN A 103 78.49 77.60 86.40
N ASN A 104 78.52 77.30 85.11
CA ASN A 104 77.74 77.94 84.04
C ASN A 104 77.93 79.47 83.89
N MET A 105 78.96 80.07 84.50
CA MET A 105 79.21 81.50 84.41
C MET A 105 80.29 81.78 83.37
N ALA A 106 79.92 82.46 82.27
CA ALA A 106 80.79 82.66 81.08
C ALA A 106 82.15 83.32 81.38
N ILE A 107 82.25 84.03 82.50
CA ILE A 107 83.47 84.62 83.05
C ILE A 107 83.59 84.14 84.51
N PHE A 108 84.77 83.69 84.93
CA PHE A 108 85.03 83.28 86.31
C PHE A 108 86.39 83.75 86.84
N ILE A 109 86.54 83.78 88.16
CA ILE A 109 87.82 83.98 88.86
C ILE A 109 88.17 82.63 89.50
N PRO A 110 89.38 82.07 89.26
CA PRO A 110 89.67 80.65 89.51
C PRO A 110 89.79 80.29 91.01
N ASN A 111 89.76 81.28 91.90
CA ASN A 111 89.77 81.10 93.36
C ASN A 111 88.54 80.32 93.87
N ASP A 112 87.46 80.22 93.09
CA ASP A 112 86.22 79.51 93.44
C ASP A 112 86.21 78.02 93.03
N GLY A 113 87.33 77.48 92.53
CA GLY A 113 87.45 76.06 92.11
C GLY A 113 86.76 75.71 90.78
N THR A 114 86.34 76.73 90.05
CA THR A 114 85.67 76.64 88.74
C THR A 114 86.66 76.25 87.65
N HIS A 115 86.33 75.23 86.85
CA HIS A 115 87.16 74.78 85.72
C HIS A 115 86.30 74.61 84.47
N CYS A 116 86.96 74.51 83.31
CA CYS A 116 86.30 74.26 82.04
C CYS A 116 86.15 72.74 81.81
N GLN A 117 84.93 72.32 81.53
CA GLN A 117 84.57 70.95 81.15
C GLN A 117 84.16 70.94 79.68
N ASP A 118 84.42 69.82 79.01
CA ASP A 118 84.04 69.57 77.63
C ASP A 118 82.52 69.71 77.39
N VAL A 119 82.13 70.26 76.25
CA VAL A 119 80.72 70.37 75.84
C VAL A 119 80.37 69.19 74.95
N ASP A 120 79.72 68.17 75.53
CA ASP A 120 79.22 67.03 74.78
C ASP A 120 78.11 67.46 73.79
N GLU A 121 78.51 67.82 72.57
CA GLU A 121 77.58 68.26 71.52
C GLU A 121 76.69 67.13 71.02
N CYS A 122 77.06 65.87 71.25
CA CYS A 122 76.23 64.71 70.90
C CYS A 122 74.97 64.58 71.77
N ARG A 123 74.88 65.30 72.89
CA ARG A 123 73.63 65.47 73.65
C ARG A 123 72.61 66.36 72.94
N ILE A 124 73.01 67.11 71.91
CA ILE A 124 72.11 67.93 71.09
C ILE A 124 71.51 67.06 69.99
N THR A 125 70.20 66.79 70.09
CA THR A 125 69.48 65.96 69.11
C THR A 125 69.54 66.55 67.71
N GLY A 126 70.06 65.79 66.76
CA GLY A 126 70.11 66.18 65.34
C GLY A 126 71.36 66.95 64.92
N VAL A 127 72.39 67.08 65.77
CA VAL A 127 73.63 67.81 65.45
C VAL A 127 74.34 67.30 64.17
N CYS A 128 74.29 65.99 63.90
CA CYS A 128 74.83 65.36 62.69
C CYS A 128 73.85 65.27 61.50
N GLY A 129 72.66 65.87 61.60
CA GLY A 129 71.59 65.73 60.61
C GLY A 129 70.92 64.35 60.60
N LYS A 130 70.06 64.10 59.60
CA LYS A 130 69.37 62.80 59.45
C LYS A 130 70.33 61.72 58.96
N GLY A 131 70.31 60.56 59.63
CA GLY A 131 71.19 59.43 59.30
C GLY A 131 72.65 59.60 59.75
N GLY A 132 72.98 60.69 60.46
CA GLY A 132 74.29 60.88 61.08
C GLY A 132 74.34 60.32 62.50
N GLN A 133 75.45 59.69 62.85
CA GLN A 133 75.81 59.25 64.20
C GLN A 133 76.90 60.18 64.74
N CYS A 134 76.72 60.67 65.96
CA CYS A 134 77.66 61.60 66.60
C CYS A 134 78.67 60.86 67.49
N ARG A 135 79.94 61.28 67.45
CA ARG A 135 81.01 60.87 68.36
C ARG A 135 81.62 62.12 69.00
N ASN A 136 81.52 62.23 70.32
CA ASN A 136 82.10 63.34 71.06
C ASN A 136 83.63 63.20 71.15
N LEU A 137 84.35 64.31 71.05
CA LEU A 137 85.80 64.43 71.19
C LEU A 137 86.09 65.51 72.24
N GLU A 138 87.32 65.59 72.72
CA GLU A 138 87.70 66.64 73.68
C GLU A 138 87.80 68.01 72.95
N GLY A 139 86.82 68.89 73.19
CA GLY A 139 86.67 70.24 72.63
C GLY A 139 85.99 70.32 71.26
N SER A 140 85.36 69.24 70.78
CA SER A 140 84.68 69.15 69.47
C SER A 140 83.89 67.84 69.36
N PHE A 141 83.06 67.70 68.33
CA PHE A 141 82.48 66.41 67.92
C PHE A 141 82.84 66.03 66.48
N GLU A 142 82.58 64.80 66.08
CA GLU A 142 82.57 64.35 64.69
C GLU A 142 81.34 63.50 64.37
N CYS A 143 81.00 63.38 63.09
CA CYS A 143 79.84 62.66 62.58
C CYS A 143 80.25 61.56 61.60
N SER A 144 79.67 60.38 61.77
CA SER A 144 79.68 59.26 60.83
C SER A 144 78.29 59.06 60.21
N CYS A 145 78.18 58.33 59.10
CA CYS A 145 76.87 58.00 58.50
C CYS A 145 76.43 56.58 58.89
N LEU A 146 75.17 56.45 59.28
CA LEU A 146 74.55 55.16 59.53
C LEU A 146 74.39 54.37 58.22
N MET A 147 74.33 53.03 58.32
CA MET A 147 74.16 52.18 57.15
C MET A 147 72.92 52.58 56.33
N GLY A 148 73.09 52.64 55.01
CA GLY A 148 72.07 53.19 54.10
C GLY A 148 72.15 54.70 53.87
N TYR A 149 73.10 55.40 54.49
CA TYR A 149 73.44 56.79 54.21
C TYR A 149 74.90 56.89 53.75
N ARG A 150 75.19 57.90 52.92
CA ARG A 150 76.53 58.26 52.44
C ARG A 150 76.82 59.72 52.74
N VAL A 151 78.08 60.06 52.99
CA VAL A 151 78.50 61.47 53.11
C VAL A 151 78.29 62.18 51.78
N HIS A 152 77.64 63.32 51.84
CA HIS A 152 77.50 64.28 50.75
C HIS A 152 78.36 65.50 51.06
N ASP A 153 79.05 66.00 50.04
CA ASP A 153 79.92 67.18 50.08
C ASP A 153 81.08 67.09 51.12
N GLY A 154 81.58 65.88 51.38
CA GLY A 154 82.73 65.64 52.25
C GLY A 154 83.19 64.18 52.30
N VAL A 155 83.98 63.85 53.33
CA VAL A 155 84.52 62.50 53.61
C VAL A 155 84.25 62.14 55.07
N GLU A 156 84.09 60.86 55.38
CA GLU A 156 83.80 60.37 56.73
C GLU A 156 85.09 60.10 57.55
N PRO A 157 85.15 60.44 58.86
CA PRO A 157 84.18 61.22 59.64
C PRO A 157 84.29 62.73 59.35
N PHE A 158 83.18 63.47 59.53
CA PHE A 158 83.08 64.90 59.21
C PHE A 158 82.51 65.73 60.37
N HIS A 159 82.83 67.02 60.42
CA HIS A 159 82.23 68.00 61.32
C HIS A 159 81.27 68.91 60.53
N PRO A 160 79.93 68.83 60.73
CA PRO A 160 78.92 69.45 59.87
C PRO A 160 79.15 70.95 59.57
N TYR A 161 79.52 71.74 60.58
CA TYR A 161 79.71 73.19 60.40
C TYR A 161 81.05 73.58 59.77
N ARG A 162 82.05 72.70 59.84
CA ARG A 162 83.43 72.97 59.37
C ARG A 162 83.59 72.49 57.94
N ASP A 163 83.17 71.25 57.71
CA ASP A 163 83.36 70.54 56.44
C ASP A 163 82.15 70.73 55.51
N LYS A 164 81.04 71.29 56.00
CA LYS A 164 79.75 71.49 55.30
C LYS A 164 79.11 70.20 54.75
N ALA A 165 79.62 69.06 55.19
CA ALA A 165 79.17 67.75 54.80
C ALA A 165 77.93 67.29 55.59
N SER A 166 77.16 66.37 55.01
CA SER A 166 75.96 65.81 55.64
C SER A 166 75.67 64.40 55.14
N CYS A 167 74.97 63.58 55.94
CA CYS A 167 74.51 62.26 55.50
C CYS A 167 73.28 62.38 54.59
N LYS A 168 73.36 61.82 53.38
CA LYS A 168 72.21 61.61 52.49
C LYS A 168 71.94 60.12 52.33
N VAL A 169 70.67 59.74 52.29
CA VAL A 169 70.27 58.35 52.05
C VAL A 169 70.84 57.86 50.70
N VAL A 170 71.27 56.61 50.66
CA VAL A 170 71.69 55.94 49.43
C VAL A 170 70.46 55.75 48.54
N ASP A 171 70.59 56.12 47.27
CA ASP A 171 69.57 56.00 46.24
C ASP A 171 70.15 55.14 45.12
N CYS A 172 69.52 54.00 44.86
CA CYS A 172 69.90 53.04 43.82
C CYS A 172 69.34 53.41 42.44
N GLY A 173 68.53 54.47 42.34
CA GLY A 173 67.81 54.82 41.11
C GLY A 173 66.74 53.79 40.75
N GLN A 174 66.24 53.84 39.51
CA GLN A 174 65.26 52.85 39.04
C GLN A 174 65.94 51.48 38.84
N PRO A 175 65.29 50.37 39.26
CA PRO A 175 65.83 49.04 39.05
C PRO A 175 65.86 48.69 37.56
N ALA A 176 66.89 47.96 37.13
CA ALA A 176 66.99 47.48 35.75
C ALA A 176 65.90 46.44 35.45
N LEU A 177 65.33 46.50 34.24
CA LEU A 177 64.43 45.48 33.73
C LEU A 177 65.24 44.22 33.37
N VAL A 178 64.76 43.05 33.81
CA VAL A 178 65.33 41.75 33.48
C VAL A 178 64.56 41.14 32.30
N GLU A 179 65.26 40.40 31.45
CA GLU A 179 64.69 39.73 30.27
C GLU A 179 63.49 38.85 30.66
N ASP A 180 62.44 38.88 29.84
CA ASP A 180 61.15 38.21 30.05
C ASP A 180 60.42 38.54 31.37
N THR A 181 60.69 39.70 31.98
CA THR A 181 59.98 40.20 33.18
C THR A 181 59.39 41.61 33.03
N VAL A 182 58.31 41.87 33.78
CA VAL A 182 57.79 43.22 34.04
C VAL A 182 57.89 43.57 35.53
N LEU A 183 58.09 44.86 35.81
CA LEU A 183 58.07 45.41 37.16
C LEU A 183 56.62 45.46 37.68
N LEU A 184 56.30 44.64 38.67
CA LEU A 184 54.97 44.53 39.28
C LEU A 184 54.70 45.67 40.28
N SER A 185 55.69 45.99 41.13
CA SER A 185 55.57 47.07 42.12
C SER A 185 56.92 47.59 42.58
N LEU A 186 56.97 48.88 42.95
CA LEU A 186 58.16 49.55 43.46
C LEU A 186 57.79 50.36 44.71
N THR A 187 58.48 50.11 45.82
CA THR A 187 58.24 50.83 47.10
C THR A 187 59.00 52.16 47.18
N GLY A 188 60.09 52.31 46.42
CA GLY A 188 60.96 53.48 46.40
C GLY A 188 62.28 53.14 45.67
N THR A 189 63.22 54.08 45.65
CA THR A 189 64.58 53.86 45.09
C THR A 189 65.69 53.97 46.13
N THR A 190 65.36 54.34 47.37
CA THR A 190 66.32 54.51 48.47
C THR A 190 66.68 53.20 49.16
N TYR A 191 67.76 53.17 49.93
CA TYR A 191 68.20 52.02 50.72
C TYR A 191 67.05 51.27 51.42
N GLY A 192 67.02 49.95 51.26
CA GLY A 192 65.98 49.08 51.81
C GLY A 192 64.67 49.04 51.00
N SER A 193 64.53 49.84 49.95
CA SER A 193 63.40 49.72 49.02
C SER A 193 63.42 48.37 48.30
N VAL A 194 62.24 47.81 48.09
CA VAL A 194 62.01 46.55 47.36
C VAL A 194 61.27 46.84 46.06
N ALA A 195 61.72 46.20 44.99
CA ALA A 195 61.09 46.12 43.68
C ALA A 195 60.66 44.67 43.42
N MET A 196 59.39 44.45 43.06
CA MET A 196 58.85 43.12 42.76
C MET A 196 58.65 42.96 41.27
N PHE A 197 58.97 41.78 40.74
CA PHE A 197 58.86 41.44 39.33
C PHE A 197 57.93 40.25 39.12
N VAL A 198 57.37 40.15 37.91
CA VAL A 198 56.59 39.01 37.42
C VAL A 198 57.00 38.72 35.98
N CYS A 199 56.86 37.48 35.52
CA CYS A 199 57.16 37.12 34.13
C CYS A 199 56.22 37.83 33.15
N ASN A 200 56.70 38.03 31.92
CA ASN A 200 55.91 38.50 30.79
C ASN A 200 54.72 37.55 30.50
N GLU A 201 53.70 38.05 29.81
CA GLU A 201 52.61 37.21 29.31
C GLU A 201 53.17 36.07 28.45
N GLY A 202 52.71 34.84 28.72
CA GLY A 202 53.20 33.62 28.06
C GLY A 202 54.39 32.93 28.76
N PHE A 203 54.94 33.50 29.84
CA PHE A 203 56.05 32.91 30.60
C PHE A 203 55.67 32.63 32.06
N VAL A 204 56.26 31.59 32.66
CA VAL A 204 56.03 31.20 34.07
C VAL A 204 57.31 31.26 34.89
N TRP A 205 57.18 31.76 36.13
CA TRP A 205 58.27 31.79 37.10
C TRP A 205 58.55 30.36 37.60
N ARG A 206 59.72 29.82 37.24
CA ARG A 206 60.12 28.45 37.61
C ARG A 206 61.11 28.40 38.76
N ARG A 207 62.07 29.33 38.79
CA ARG A 207 63.23 29.34 39.71
C ARG A 207 63.67 30.77 40.01
N GLY A 208 64.46 30.95 41.07
CA GLY A 208 65.03 32.24 41.50
C GLY A 208 64.04 33.12 42.28
N GLU A 209 64.52 34.23 42.82
CA GLU A 209 63.71 35.20 43.59
C GLU A 209 63.18 36.32 42.68
N ASN A 210 61.92 36.68 42.84
CA ASN A 210 61.25 37.73 42.06
C ASN A 210 61.34 39.14 42.68
N SER A 211 62.08 39.30 43.77
CA SER A 211 62.33 40.58 44.44
C SER A 211 63.74 41.08 44.18
N SER A 212 63.88 42.39 44.00
CA SER A 212 65.15 43.12 44.07
C SER A 212 65.14 44.09 45.25
N VAL A 213 66.27 44.25 45.94
CA VAL A 213 66.40 45.13 47.11
C VAL A 213 67.55 46.13 46.92
N CYS A 214 67.30 47.42 47.17
CA CYS A 214 68.31 48.46 47.10
C CYS A 214 69.32 48.36 48.27
N GLY A 215 70.57 48.00 47.93
CA GLY A 215 71.66 47.79 48.88
C GLY A 215 72.36 49.07 49.35
N ALA A 216 73.18 48.95 50.39
CA ALA A 216 73.97 50.07 50.94
C ALA A 216 75.10 50.54 50.00
N ASP A 217 75.44 49.71 49.02
CA ASP A 217 76.35 49.99 47.90
C ASP A 217 75.72 50.86 46.80
N GLY A 218 74.41 51.15 46.88
CA GLY A 218 73.69 51.88 45.83
C GLY A 218 73.35 51.01 44.62
N LEU A 219 73.40 49.68 44.77
CA LEU A 219 73.04 48.73 43.72
C LEU A 219 71.80 47.92 44.13
N TRP A 220 70.96 47.64 43.14
CA TRP A 220 69.84 46.72 43.27
C TRP A 220 70.35 45.27 43.29
N ARG A 221 69.98 44.50 44.31
CA ARG A 221 70.35 43.10 44.48
C ARG A 221 69.16 42.20 44.16
N GLY A 222 69.27 41.45 43.06
CA GLY A 222 68.15 40.72 42.44
C GLY A 222 67.46 41.55 41.34
N PRO A 223 66.38 41.06 40.73
CA PRO A 223 65.80 39.72 40.95
C PRO A 223 66.70 38.64 40.33
N THR A 224 66.49 37.39 40.72
CA THR A 224 67.19 36.22 40.14
C THR A 224 66.23 35.26 39.43
N MET A 225 64.98 35.68 39.25
CA MET A 225 63.93 34.86 38.65
C MET A 225 64.25 34.46 37.21
N VAL A 226 63.97 33.20 36.90
CA VAL A 226 64.02 32.64 35.54
C VAL A 226 62.59 32.37 35.09
N CYS A 227 62.22 33.02 34.00
CA CYS A 227 60.96 32.87 33.30
C CYS A 227 61.16 31.90 32.14
N GLU A 228 60.35 30.85 32.07
CA GLU A 228 60.39 29.85 30.99
C GLU A 228 59.06 29.95 30.20
N GLU A 229 59.09 29.83 28.87
CA GLU A 229 57.89 29.88 28.01
C GLU A 229 56.90 28.78 28.42
N VAL A 230 55.61 29.12 28.49
CA VAL A 230 54.56 28.20 28.94
C VAL A 230 54.05 27.36 27.77
N ASP A 231 54.37 26.07 27.85
CA ASP A 231 53.88 25.01 26.97
C ASP A 231 52.91 24.11 27.75
N CYS A 232 51.65 24.01 27.30
CA CYS A 232 50.63 23.12 27.87
C CYS A 232 50.76 21.64 27.44
N GLY A 233 51.69 21.33 26.53
CA GLY A 233 51.84 20.00 25.94
C GLY A 233 50.61 19.54 25.14
N SER A 234 50.50 18.23 24.90
CA SER A 234 49.38 17.66 24.14
C SER A 234 48.03 17.88 24.83
N PRO A 235 46.97 18.29 24.10
CA PRO A 235 45.62 18.42 24.64
C PRO A 235 45.08 17.13 25.27
N PRO A 236 44.25 17.20 26.33
CA PRO A 236 43.66 16.02 26.96
C PRO A 236 42.73 15.27 26.00
N ALA A 237 42.90 13.95 25.88
CA ALA A 237 42.05 13.11 25.06
C ALA A 237 40.69 12.86 25.74
N LEU A 238 39.59 13.18 25.04
CA LEU A 238 38.22 12.99 25.54
C LEU A 238 37.51 11.85 24.79
N PRO A 239 36.74 11.01 25.48
CA PRO A 239 36.09 9.84 24.88
C PRO A 239 35.09 10.25 23.79
N HIS A 240 35.03 9.44 22.72
CA HIS A 240 34.14 9.64 21.57
C HIS A 240 34.29 11.00 20.85
N SER A 241 35.47 11.62 20.96
CA SER A 241 35.82 12.84 20.24
C SER A 241 37.23 12.75 19.64
N HIS A 242 37.57 13.70 18.78
CA HIS A 242 38.92 13.98 18.33
C HIS A 242 39.21 15.48 18.47
N VAL A 243 40.49 15.82 18.62
CA VAL A 243 40.95 17.21 18.73
C VAL A 243 41.49 17.69 17.39
N LEU A 244 41.04 18.87 16.96
CA LEU A 244 41.58 19.59 15.81
C LEU A 244 42.63 20.57 16.34
N TRP A 245 43.89 20.24 16.08
CA TRP A 245 45.07 20.90 16.65
C TRP A 245 46.17 21.05 15.59
N ASN A 246 46.95 22.12 15.71
CA ASN A 246 48.04 22.50 14.80
C ASN A 246 49.44 22.30 15.43
N GLU A 247 49.55 21.41 16.41
CA GLU A 247 50.78 21.11 17.17
C GLU A 247 51.35 22.28 18.01
N SER A 248 50.67 23.44 18.07
CA SER A 248 51.03 24.57 18.96
C SER A 248 50.35 24.46 20.31
N SER A 249 51.13 24.44 21.40
CA SER A 249 50.62 24.37 22.79
C SER A 249 51.03 25.58 23.64
N ARG A 250 51.30 26.72 22.98
CA ARG A 250 51.57 28.03 23.61
C ARG A 250 50.32 28.61 24.28
N VAL A 251 50.50 29.41 25.33
CA VAL A 251 49.41 30.12 26.03
C VAL A 251 48.50 30.88 25.06
N GLY A 252 47.20 30.78 25.28
CA GLY A 252 46.18 31.36 24.41
C GLY A 252 45.92 30.57 23.12
N THR A 253 46.65 29.47 22.85
CA THR A 253 46.26 28.57 21.76
C THR A 253 44.94 27.89 22.12
N GLU A 254 43.97 28.00 21.21
CA GLU A 254 42.67 27.35 21.31
C GLU A 254 42.68 26.04 20.50
N VAL A 255 42.18 24.95 21.08
CA VAL A 255 41.97 23.67 20.39
C VAL A 255 40.51 23.29 20.37
N LEU A 256 40.03 22.87 19.19
CA LEU A 256 38.63 22.56 18.95
C LEU A 256 38.41 21.05 19.07
N TYR A 257 37.54 20.64 19.97
CA TYR A 257 37.09 19.26 20.08
C TYR A 257 35.86 19.03 19.21
N GLN A 258 35.92 18.00 18.37
CA GLN A 258 34.81 17.57 17.54
C GLN A 258 34.41 16.15 17.92
N CYS A 259 33.12 15.93 18.14
CA CYS A 259 32.60 14.59 18.42
C CYS A 259 32.79 13.68 17.20
N ASN A 260 33.07 12.40 17.46
CA ASN A 260 33.22 11.40 16.41
C ASN A 260 31.87 11.13 15.73
N SER A 261 31.89 10.61 14.50
CA SER A 261 30.66 10.28 13.78
C SER A 261 29.76 9.36 14.62
N GLY A 262 28.47 9.71 14.72
CA GLY A 262 27.50 9.07 15.61
C GLY A 262 27.35 9.71 17.00
N TYR A 263 28.12 10.76 17.33
CA TYR A 263 28.03 11.49 18.60
C TYR A 263 27.80 12.99 18.37
N HIS A 264 26.97 13.62 19.19
CA HIS A 264 26.72 15.07 19.17
C HIS A 264 27.21 15.76 20.43
N HIS A 265 27.56 17.03 20.29
CA HIS A 265 28.01 17.88 21.39
C HIS A 265 26.79 18.35 22.20
N VAL A 266 26.75 17.95 23.47
CA VAL A 266 25.79 18.42 24.50
C VAL A 266 26.50 19.22 25.61
N GLY A 267 27.77 19.52 25.40
CA GLY A 267 28.61 20.30 26.31
C GLY A 267 28.30 21.80 26.30
N LYS A 268 28.82 22.54 27.29
CA LYS A 268 28.65 24.01 27.33
C LYS A 268 29.55 24.75 26.34
N GLY A 269 30.67 24.15 25.96
CA GLY A 269 31.62 24.65 24.98
C GLY A 269 32.40 23.49 24.36
N ASN A 270 32.98 23.73 23.19
CA ASN A 270 33.74 22.75 22.42
C ASN A 270 35.23 23.12 22.23
N VAL A 271 35.67 24.22 22.84
CA VAL A 271 37.05 24.71 22.80
C VAL A 271 37.72 24.46 24.16
N SER A 272 39.03 24.17 24.15
CA SER A 272 39.91 24.29 25.32
C SER A 272 41.03 25.26 24.98
N VAL A 273 41.43 26.09 25.95
CA VAL A 273 42.50 27.09 25.78
C VAL A 273 43.70 26.70 26.64
N CYS A 274 44.91 26.80 26.11
CA CYS A 274 46.12 26.67 26.91
C CYS A 274 46.23 27.86 27.88
N THR A 275 46.13 27.60 29.18
CA THR A 275 46.13 28.63 30.22
C THR A 275 47.54 28.99 30.67
N ALA A 276 47.71 30.19 31.25
CA ALA A 276 48.97 30.64 31.84
C ALA A 276 49.50 29.76 33.01
N ALA A 277 48.69 28.79 33.50
CA ALA A 277 49.14 27.80 34.47
C ALA A 277 49.91 26.62 33.83
N GLY A 278 50.07 26.59 32.50
CA GLY A 278 50.66 25.45 31.78
C GLY A 278 49.74 24.24 31.74
N GLN A 279 48.42 24.47 31.74
CA GLN A 279 47.40 23.43 31.66
C GLN A 279 46.32 23.86 30.67
N TRP A 280 45.80 22.89 29.91
CA TRP A 280 44.61 23.07 29.08
C TRP A 280 43.39 23.30 29.98
N GLU A 281 42.60 24.34 29.68
CA GLU A 281 41.34 24.62 30.37
C GLU A 281 40.41 23.40 30.25
N GLY A 282 39.84 22.94 31.37
CA GLY A 282 39.02 21.73 31.44
C GLY A 282 37.85 21.77 30.44
N PRO A 283 37.92 21.05 29.31
CA PRO A 283 36.95 21.17 28.24
C PRO A 283 35.59 20.67 28.71
N SER A 284 34.57 21.51 28.61
CA SER A 284 33.18 21.13 28.94
C SER A 284 32.48 20.34 27.81
N VAL A 285 33.27 19.75 26.91
CA VAL A 285 32.85 18.90 25.79
C VAL A 285 32.26 17.61 26.36
N LEU A 286 30.98 17.38 26.12
CA LEU A 286 30.35 16.09 26.34
C LEU A 286 29.80 15.61 24.99
N CYS A 287 30.36 14.52 24.48
CA CYS A 287 29.91 13.87 23.25
C CYS A 287 28.98 12.73 23.61
N GLN A 288 27.69 12.90 23.36
CA GLN A 288 26.65 11.90 23.63
C GLN A 288 26.21 11.23 22.33
N GLU A 289 25.95 9.93 22.36
CA GLU A 289 25.47 9.19 21.19
C GLU A 289 24.20 9.83 20.60
N ILE A 290 24.20 9.96 19.28
CA ILE A 290 23.04 10.43 18.51
C ILE A 290 22.09 9.25 18.39
N LEU A 291 21.18 9.13 19.35
CA LEU A 291 20.12 8.15 19.32
C LEU A 291 18.83 8.84 18.90
N CYS A 292 18.23 8.43 17.79
CA CYS A 292 16.92 8.95 17.37
C CYS A 292 15.76 8.51 18.31
N GLY A 293 16.07 7.70 19.34
CA GLY A 293 15.09 7.17 20.29
C GLY A 293 14.07 6.26 19.63
N SER A 294 12.88 6.18 20.22
CA SER A 294 11.77 5.39 19.68
C SER A 294 11.27 5.98 18.35
N PRO A 295 11.10 5.16 17.29
CA PRO A 295 10.58 5.62 16.00
C PRO A 295 9.15 6.17 16.07
N PRO A 296 8.79 7.11 15.18
CA PRO A 296 7.47 7.75 15.16
C PRO A 296 6.35 6.77 14.78
N VAL A 297 5.39 6.60 15.68
CA VAL A 297 4.25 5.69 15.47
C VAL A 297 3.24 6.30 14.50
N ILE A 298 2.98 5.62 13.39
CA ILE A 298 1.93 5.99 12.43
C ILE A 298 0.67 5.16 12.71
N GLU A 299 -0.50 5.79 12.76
CA GLU A 299 -1.77 5.09 12.96
C GLU A 299 -2.01 4.01 11.89
N SER A 300 -2.63 2.90 12.30
CA SER A 300 -2.89 1.73 11.44
C SER A 300 -1.66 1.11 10.75
N THR A 301 -0.45 1.35 11.26
CA THR A 301 0.80 0.68 10.83
C THR A 301 1.41 -0.21 11.91
N GLU A 302 2.08 -1.27 11.50
CA GLU A 302 3.00 -2.05 12.33
C GLU A 302 4.43 -1.68 11.98
N GLN A 303 5.28 -1.55 13.00
CA GLN A 303 6.68 -1.16 12.84
C GLN A 303 7.59 -2.38 12.99
N MET A 304 8.38 -2.67 11.96
CA MET A 304 9.48 -3.64 12.03
C MET A 304 10.74 -2.91 12.47
N TRP A 305 11.06 -3.02 13.76
CA TRP A 305 12.22 -2.39 14.37
C TRP A 305 13.00 -3.39 15.23
N ASN A 306 14.32 -3.37 15.13
CA ASN A 306 15.24 -4.24 15.86
C ASN A 306 15.73 -3.64 17.20
N GLY A 307 15.19 -2.49 17.61
CA GLY A 307 15.61 -1.76 18.81
C GLY A 307 16.81 -0.81 18.61
N ASN A 308 17.48 -0.82 17.44
CA ASN A 308 18.61 0.08 17.19
C ASN A 308 18.16 1.47 16.72
N SER A 309 18.71 2.53 17.31
CA SER A 309 18.40 3.93 16.97
C SER A 309 19.63 4.79 16.67
N THR A 310 20.79 4.18 16.39
CA THR A 310 21.97 4.90 15.87
C THR A 310 21.71 5.48 14.47
N PRO A 311 22.45 6.50 14.01
CA PRO A 311 22.28 7.08 12.68
C PRO A 311 22.47 6.02 11.58
N GLY A 312 21.66 6.09 10.53
CA GLY A 312 21.58 5.07 9.49
C GLY A 312 20.71 3.85 9.84
N SER A 313 20.23 3.70 11.09
CA SER A 313 19.22 2.70 11.43
C SER A 313 17.92 2.96 10.66
N THR A 314 17.30 1.89 10.17
CA THR A 314 16.05 1.96 9.39
C THR A 314 14.90 1.26 10.10
N VAL A 315 13.71 1.83 9.98
CA VAL A 315 12.45 1.26 10.46
C VAL A 315 11.50 1.15 9.30
N LEU A 316 11.05 -0.08 9.04
CA LEU A 316 10.08 -0.39 8.00
C LEU A 316 8.68 -0.39 8.63
N TYR A 317 7.80 0.42 8.07
CA TYR A 317 6.38 0.45 8.43
C TYR A 317 5.61 -0.38 7.40
N LEU A 318 4.75 -1.25 7.90
CA LEU A 318 3.79 -2.00 7.10
C LEU A 318 2.39 -1.59 7.54
N CYS A 319 1.41 -1.61 6.63
CA CYS A 319 0.03 -1.41 7.03
C CYS A 319 -0.42 -2.61 7.86
N LYS A 320 -1.08 -2.37 9.01
CA LYS A 320 -1.64 -3.45 9.82
C LYS A 320 -2.63 -4.28 9.00
N GLU A 321 -2.82 -5.52 9.41
CA GLU A 321 -3.79 -6.43 8.79
C GLU A 321 -5.16 -5.73 8.64
N GLY A 322 -5.61 -5.59 7.39
CA GLY A 322 -6.84 -4.84 7.05
C GLY A 322 -6.66 -3.40 6.58
N PHE A 323 -5.44 -2.92 6.40
CA PHE A 323 -5.12 -1.62 5.77
C PHE A 323 -4.20 -1.82 4.54
N TYR A 324 -4.34 -0.99 3.51
CA TYR A 324 -3.50 -1.03 2.30
C TYR A 324 -2.71 0.27 2.12
N ASN A 325 -1.53 0.15 1.50
CA ASN A 325 -0.67 1.28 1.21
C ASN A 325 -1.28 2.14 0.09
N LYS A 326 -1.69 3.36 0.42
CA LYS A 326 -2.23 4.35 -0.52
C LYS A 326 -1.13 5.15 -1.24
N GLY A 327 0.10 5.11 -0.73
CA GLY A 327 1.26 5.85 -1.20
C GLY A 327 2.08 6.43 -0.04
N GLY A 328 3.26 6.93 -0.38
CA GLY A 328 4.25 7.46 0.56
C GLY A 328 5.39 6.48 0.84
N HIS A 329 6.50 7.00 1.36
CA HIS A 329 7.64 6.19 1.77
C HIS A 329 7.35 5.48 3.09
N ASN A 330 7.57 4.16 3.08
CA ASN A 330 7.33 3.24 4.18
C ASN A 330 8.58 2.94 5.02
N VAL A 331 9.69 3.64 4.77
CA VAL A 331 10.92 3.55 5.55
C VAL A 331 11.18 4.90 6.21
N SER A 332 11.37 4.88 7.53
CA SER A 332 12.02 5.98 8.24
C SER A 332 13.48 5.61 8.50
N ILE A 333 14.36 6.60 8.42
CA ILE A 333 15.80 6.47 8.62
C ILE A 333 16.19 7.40 9.76
N CYS A 334 16.92 6.90 10.75
CA CYS A 334 17.52 7.75 11.77
C CYS A 334 18.61 8.60 11.12
N ASN A 335 18.42 9.92 11.10
CA ASN A 335 19.36 10.84 10.47
C ASN A 335 20.51 11.22 11.42
N GLU A 336 21.54 11.88 10.87
CA GLU A 336 22.69 12.35 11.64
C GLU A 336 22.38 13.50 12.62
N SER A 337 21.17 14.07 12.59
CA SER A 337 20.72 15.09 13.55
C SER A 337 19.90 14.54 14.71
N GLY A 338 19.79 13.21 14.86
CA GLY A 338 19.09 12.57 15.97
C GLY A 338 17.56 12.53 15.81
N TRP A 339 17.06 12.66 14.58
CA TRP A 339 15.63 12.57 14.27
C TRP A 339 15.36 11.47 13.24
N TRP A 340 14.28 10.74 13.46
CA TRP A 340 13.71 9.84 12.45
C TRP A 340 13.15 10.67 11.29
N THR A 341 13.53 10.36 10.03
CA THR A 341 12.94 11.03 8.88
C THR A 341 11.42 10.81 8.86
N PRO A 342 10.60 11.86 8.67
CA PRO A 342 9.16 11.75 8.85
C PRO A 342 8.58 10.78 7.81
N PRO A 343 8.05 9.60 8.22
CA PRO A 343 7.51 8.64 7.27
C PRO A 343 6.16 9.13 6.73
N ALA A 344 5.93 9.01 5.42
CA ALA A 344 4.69 9.48 4.77
C ALA A 344 3.75 8.33 4.36
N LEU A 345 4.00 7.11 4.85
CA LEU A 345 3.14 5.94 4.56
C LEU A 345 1.69 6.21 4.99
N SER A 346 0.81 6.36 4.01
CA SER A 346 -0.62 6.49 4.24
C SER A 346 -1.28 5.13 4.09
N CYS A 347 -1.63 4.50 5.22
CA CYS A 347 -2.38 3.26 5.24
C CYS A 347 -3.88 3.56 5.30
N GLN A 348 -4.59 3.27 4.20
CA GLN A 348 -6.05 3.41 4.15
C GLN A 348 -6.72 2.08 4.49
N GLU A 349 -7.83 2.14 5.23
CA GLU A 349 -8.59 0.95 5.60
C GLU A 349 -9.08 0.21 4.35
N ILE A 350 -8.90 -1.12 4.33
CA ILE A 350 -9.38 -2.00 3.27
C ILE A 350 -10.89 -2.18 3.48
N LEU A 351 -11.66 -1.28 2.89
CA LEU A 351 -13.11 -1.35 2.84
C LEU A 351 -13.53 -2.06 1.55
N CYS A 352 -14.10 -3.25 1.65
CA CYS A 352 -14.59 -4.00 0.48
C CYS A 352 -15.88 -3.43 -0.14
N GLY A 353 -16.38 -2.29 0.37
CA GLY A 353 -17.68 -1.71 0.01
C GLY A 353 -18.86 -2.59 0.45
N GLU A 354 -20.06 -2.25 -0.02
CA GLU A 354 -21.25 -3.07 0.24
C GLU A 354 -21.09 -4.49 -0.36
N PRO A 355 -21.51 -5.55 0.36
CA PRO A 355 -21.34 -6.92 -0.10
C PRO A 355 -22.17 -7.23 -1.35
N PRO A 356 -21.63 -8.01 -2.33
CA PRO A 356 -22.28 -8.27 -3.61
C PRO A 356 -23.70 -8.82 -3.50
N ILE A 357 -24.67 -8.15 -4.14
CA ILE A 357 -26.07 -8.59 -4.16
C ILE A 357 -26.22 -9.82 -5.09
N LEU A 358 -26.26 -11.02 -4.50
CA LEU A 358 -26.46 -12.26 -5.25
C LEU A 358 -27.97 -12.55 -5.51
N PRO A 359 -28.35 -13.00 -6.73
CA PRO A 359 -29.74 -13.18 -7.11
C PRO A 359 -30.45 -14.23 -6.25
N HIS A 360 -31.68 -13.93 -5.84
CA HIS A 360 -32.53 -14.78 -4.98
C HIS A 360 -31.97 -15.09 -3.57
N THR A 361 -30.92 -14.38 -3.15
CA THR A 361 -30.36 -14.45 -1.79
C THR A 361 -30.74 -13.23 -0.96
N GLY A 362 -30.73 -13.41 0.36
CA GLY A 362 -30.51 -12.35 1.35
C GLY A 362 -29.14 -12.55 1.99
N HIS A 363 -28.69 -11.58 2.77
CA HIS A 363 -27.41 -11.60 3.49
C HIS A 363 -27.61 -11.17 4.94
N VAL A 364 -26.72 -11.63 5.82
CA VAL A 364 -26.55 -11.11 7.18
C VAL A 364 -25.07 -10.77 7.35
N TRP A 365 -24.79 -9.55 7.81
CA TRP A 365 -23.46 -9.10 8.23
C TRP A 365 -23.58 -8.09 9.38
N ASN A 366 -22.51 -7.92 10.16
CA ASN A 366 -22.49 -7.11 11.39
C ASN A 366 -22.30 -5.60 11.15
N GLY A 367 -22.72 -5.06 9.99
CA GLY A 367 -22.44 -3.67 9.58
C GLY A 367 -21.01 -3.38 9.11
N SER A 368 -20.02 -4.18 9.50
CA SER A 368 -18.60 -3.97 9.15
C SER A 368 -18.24 -4.30 7.69
N PHE A 369 -17.36 -3.49 7.09
CA PHE A 369 -16.85 -3.62 5.72
C PHE A 369 -15.32 -3.86 5.63
N THR A 370 -14.66 -3.99 6.77
CA THR A 370 -13.19 -4.15 6.91
C THR A 370 -12.71 -5.53 6.48
N ALA A 371 -11.42 -5.69 6.15
CA ALA A 371 -10.85 -7.01 5.83
C ALA A 371 -11.10 -8.05 6.92
N GLY A 372 -11.38 -9.29 6.52
CA GLY A 372 -11.82 -10.36 7.44
C GLY A 372 -13.30 -10.28 7.85
N SER A 373 -14.00 -9.16 7.62
CA SER A 373 -15.45 -9.09 7.78
C SER A 373 -16.12 -10.15 6.92
N THR A 374 -17.08 -10.87 7.51
CA THR A 374 -17.72 -12.04 6.90
C THR A 374 -19.21 -11.78 6.71
N VAL A 375 -19.69 -11.96 5.48
CA VAL A 375 -21.11 -11.90 5.13
C VAL A 375 -21.62 -13.30 4.81
N THR A 376 -22.70 -13.69 5.47
CA THR A 376 -23.35 -14.98 5.22
C THR A 376 -24.61 -14.76 4.39
N TYR A 377 -24.62 -15.35 3.20
CA TYR A 377 -25.78 -15.39 2.32
C TYR A 377 -26.71 -16.53 2.71
N TYR A 378 -28.01 -16.26 2.66
CA TYR A 378 -29.06 -17.24 2.84
C TYR A 378 -30.07 -17.13 1.68
N CYS A 379 -30.75 -18.23 1.37
CA CYS A 379 -31.78 -18.21 0.34
C CYS A 379 -33.03 -17.47 0.85
N LYS A 380 -33.55 -16.51 0.08
CA LYS A 380 -34.79 -15.80 0.43
C LYS A 380 -35.97 -16.77 0.55
N ILE A 381 -37.01 -16.37 1.29
CA ILE A 381 -38.23 -17.18 1.44
C ILE A 381 -38.76 -17.58 0.06
N GLY A 382 -39.03 -18.88 -0.14
CA GLY A 382 -39.35 -19.44 -1.46
C GLY A 382 -38.15 -20.04 -2.21
N PHE A 383 -36.96 -20.11 -1.59
CA PHE A 383 -35.76 -20.72 -2.16
C PHE A 383 -35.06 -21.64 -1.14
N TYR A 384 -34.35 -22.65 -1.62
CA TYR A 384 -33.55 -23.57 -0.81
C TYR A 384 -32.11 -23.66 -1.31
N TYR A 385 -31.18 -23.90 -0.39
CA TYR A 385 -29.77 -24.09 -0.70
C TYR A 385 -29.57 -25.36 -1.54
N ASN A 386 -28.93 -25.23 -2.71
CA ASN A 386 -28.67 -26.36 -3.61
C ASN A 386 -27.18 -26.73 -3.70
N LYS A 387 -26.26 -25.77 -3.87
CA LYS A 387 -24.80 -25.97 -3.84
C LYS A 387 -24.03 -24.64 -3.80
N GLY A 388 -22.74 -24.68 -3.50
CA GLY A 388 -21.82 -23.54 -3.55
C GLY A 388 -21.59 -22.89 -2.19
N ASN A 389 -20.52 -22.11 -2.04
CA ASN A 389 -20.21 -21.42 -0.79
C ASN A 389 -21.19 -20.27 -0.56
N ASN A 390 -21.83 -20.26 0.59
CA ASN A 390 -22.74 -19.22 1.06
C ASN A 390 -22.06 -18.16 1.94
N VAL A 391 -20.77 -18.29 2.21
CA VAL A 391 -19.98 -17.31 2.94
C VAL A 391 -19.09 -16.54 1.96
N SER A 392 -19.08 -15.22 2.09
CA SER A 392 -18.04 -14.36 1.51
C SER A 392 -17.33 -13.64 2.65
N PHE A 393 -16.03 -13.49 2.51
CA PHE A 393 -15.19 -12.70 3.40
C PHE A 393 -14.52 -11.58 2.60
N CYS A 394 -14.43 -10.40 3.22
CA CYS A 394 -13.70 -9.27 2.67
C CYS A 394 -12.20 -9.59 2.64
N THR A 395 -11.60 -9.59 1.44
CA THR A 395 -10.18 -9.90 1.27
C THR A 395 -9.29 -8.71 1.63
N THR A 396 -8.02 -9.01 1.91
CA THR A 396 -6.93 -8.02 2.04
C THR A 396 -6.63 -7.24 0.74
N ASN A 397 -7.34 -7.52 -0.35
CA ASN A 397 -7.22 -6.81 -1.63
C ASN A 397 -8.41 -5.86 -1.91
N GLY A 398 -9.27 -5.60 -0.92
CA GLY A 398 -10.38 -4.64 -1.07
C GLY A 398 -11.58 -5.12 -1.87
N TYR A 399 -11.72 -6.43 -2.05
CA TYR A 399 -12.92 -7.04 -2.65
C TYR A 399 -13.45 -8.21 -1.81
N TRP A 400 -14.77 -8.37 -1.82
CA TRP A 400 -15.45 -9.53 -1.29
C TRP A 400 -15.11 -10.78 -2.11
N THR A 401 -14.75 -11.90 -1.46
CA THR A 401 -14.58 -13.18 -2.16
C THR A 401 -15.86 -13.61 -2.87
N LYS A 402 -15.73 -14.21 -4.05
CA LYS A 402 -16.88 -14.59 -4.88
C LYS A 402 -17.65 -15.77 -4.29
N ALA A 403 -18.60 -15.49 -3.38
CA ALA A 403 -19.61 -16.45 -2.96
C ALA A 403 -20.40 -16.92 -4.20
N ASN A 404 -20.64 -18.23 -4.28
CA ASN A 404 -21.27 -18.89 -5.43
C ASN A 404 -22.47 -19.75 -5.02
N ILE A 405 -23.12 -19.39 -3.90
CA ILE A 405 -24.38 -19.98 -3.44
C ILE A 405 -25.42 -20.02 -4.56
N SER A 406 -25.80 -21.24 -4.92
CA SER A 406 -26.90 -21.55 -5.80
C SER A 406 -28.15 -21.79 -4.96
N CYS A 407 -28.99 -20.77 -4.84
CA CYS A 407 -30.34 -20.90 -4.31
C CYS A 407 -31.26 -21.40 -5.42
N LYS A 408 -31.80 -22.61 -5.27
CA LYS A 408 -32.85 -23.10 -6.16
C LYS A 408 -34.21 -22.73 -5.61
N ALA A 409 -35.12 -22.37 -6.50
CA ALA A 409 -36.49 -22.07 -6.16
C ALA A 409 -37.17 -23.27 -5.49
N LYS A 410 -37.82 -23.01 -4.35
CA LYS A 410 -38.83 -23.86 -3.74
C LYS A 410 -40.18 -23.22 -4.07
N CYS A 411 -40.69 -23.53 -5.26
CA CYS A 411 -41.99 -23.04 -5.68
C CYS A 411 -43.10 -23.44 -4.69
N GLY A 412 -44.15 -22.63 -4.62
CA GLY A 412 -45.28 -22.79 -3.68
C GLY A 412 -46.11 -24.07 -3.90
N PRO A 413 -47.32 -24.17 -3.31
CA PRO A 413 -48.18 -25.33 -3.50
C PRO A 413 -48.36 -25.66 -4.99
N VAL A 414 -48.50 -26.96 -5.27
CA VAL A 414 -48.53 -27.51 -6.63
C VAL A 414 -49.57 -26.77 -7.48
N PRO A 415 -49.25 -26.35 -8.73
CA PRO A 415 -50.18 -25.55 -9.53
C PRO A 415 -51.50 -26.27 -9.76
N PHE A 416 -52.62 -25.66 -9.38
CA PHE A 416 -53.92 -26.15 -9.79
C PHE A 416 -54.11 -25.96 -11.29
N LEU A 417 -54.51 -27.03 -11.98
CA LEU A 417 -54.82 -27.05 -13.41
C LEU A 417 -56.17 -27.77 -13.58
N ALA A 418 -57.15 -27.08 -14.17
CA ALA A 418 -58.53 -27.54 -14.23
C ALA A 418 -58.68 -28.86 -15.01
N ASN A 419 -59.58 -29.73 -14.55
CA ASN A 419 -59.87 -31.05 -15.11
C ASN A 419 -58.61 -31.93 -15.26
N SER A 420 -57.65 -31.77 -14.35
CA SER A 420 -56.42 -32.55 -14.29
C SER A 420 -56.06 -32.94 -12.86
N GLU A 421 -55.34 -34.06 -12.75
CA GLU A 421 -54.74 -34.59 -11.53
C GLU A 421 -53.21 -34.56 -11.64
N VAL A 422 -52.54 -34.66 -10.49
CA VAL A 422 -51.07 -34.72 -10.41
C VAL A 422 -50.66 -36.19 -10.35
N VAL A 423 -50.01 -36.67 -11.42
CA VAL A 423 -49.52 -38.07 -11.49
C VAL A 423 -48.23 -38.23 -10.70
N TRP A 424 -47.38 -37.21 -10.71
CA TRP A 424 -46.10 -37.21 -10.04
C TRP A 424 -45.63 -35.78 -9.78
N HIS A 425 -45.00 -35.55 -8.63
CA HIS A 425 -44.34 -34.28 -8.35
C HIS A 425 -43.08 -34.48 -7.51
N ASN A 426 -42.09 -33.61 -7.74
CA ASN A 426 -41.00 -33.34 -6.80
C ASN A 426 -40.95 -31.84 -6.50
N ARG A 427 -39.88 -31.35 -5.85
CA ARG A 427 -39.74 -29.94 -5.46
C ARG A 427 -39.47 -28.97 -6.62
N SER A 428 -39.33 -29.46 -7.85
CA SER A 428 -38.93 -28.68 -9.02
C SER A 428 -39.72 -28.98 -10.29
N ILE A 429 -40.45 -30.10 -10.34
CA ILE A 429 -41.22 -30.58 -11.50
C ILE A 429 -42.52 -31.20 -11.00
N VAL A 430 -43.64 -30.85 -11.63
CA VAL A 430 -44.96 -31.48 -11.43
C VAL A 430 -45.45 -31.96 -12.79
N ILE A 431 -45.95 -33.19 -12.85
CA ILE A 431 -46.52 -33.78 -14.07
C ILE A 431 -48.02 -33.96 -13.86
N HIS A 432 -48.80 -33.31 -14.73
CA HIS A 432 -50.25 -33.35 -14.75
C HIS A 432 -50.76 -34.38 -15.77
N ARG A 433 -51.96 -34.91 -15.53
CA ARG A 433 -52.74 -35.75 -16.45
C ARG A 433 -54.20 -35.32 -16.37
N CYS A 434 -54.91 -35.29 -17.50
CA CYS A 434 -56.33 -34.98 -17.47
C CYS A 434 -57.11 -36.09 -16.73
N VAL A 435 -58.09 -35.70 -15.93
CA VAL A 435 -58.97 -36.66 -15.23
C VAL A 435 -59.86 -37.39 -16.23
N ASP A 436 -60.45 -38.51 -15.80
CA ASP A 436 -61.39 -39.27 -16.63
C ASP A 436 -62.53 -38.39 -17.16
N GLY A 437 -62.90 -38.63 -18.42
CA GLY A 437 -63.82 -37.75 -19.17
C GLY A 437 -63.13 -36.62 -19.95
N TYR A 438 -61.85 -36.34 -19.71
CA TYR A 438 -61.09 -35.30 -20.41
C TYR A 438 -59.90 -35.89 -21.20
N HIS A 439 -59.33 -35.13 -22.15
CA HIS A 439 -58.08 -35.49 -22.82
C HIS A 439 -57.15 -34.30 -23.01
N SER A 440 -55.88 -34.60 -23.25
CA SER A 440 -54.80 -33.64 -23.34
C SER A 440 -54.77 -32.93 -24.70
N TRP A 441 -55.09 -31.64 -24.71
CA TRP A 441 -54.90 -30.76 -25.86
C TRP A 441 -53.60 -29.96 -25.76
N ARG A 442 -53.03 -29.64 -26.93
CA ARG A 442 -51.79 -28.89 -27.18
C ARG A 442 -51.26 -28.11 -25.96
N GLY A 443 -50.14 -28.57 -25.41
CA GLY A 443 -49.44 -27.92 -24.30
C GLY A 443 -48.50 -28.88 -23.59
N SER A 444 -47.61 -28.36 -22.75
CA SER A 444 -46.80 -29.18 -21.84
C SER A 444 -47.68 -29.64 -20.68
N ASN A 445 -47.67 -30.95 -20.39
CA ASN A 445 -48.26 -31.49 -19.16
C ASN A 445 -47.33 -31.36 -17.93
N VAL A 446 -46.14 -30.79 -18.12
CA VAL A 446 -45.14 -30.60 -17.08
C VAL A 446 -45.14 -29.14 -16.64
N SER A 447 -45.41 -28.89 -15.35
CA SER A 447 -45.10 -27.61 -14.70
C SER A 447 -43.66 -27.67 -14.17
N VAL A 448 -42.84 -26.67 -14.52
CA VAL A 448 -41.44 -26.59 -14.09
C VAL A 448 -41.27 -25.42 -13.12
N CYS A 449 -40.60 -25.64 -12.01
CA CYS A 449 -40.26 -24.58 -11.07
C CYS A 449 -39.12 -23.73 -11.65
N GLY A 450 -39.44 -22.50 -12.06
CA GLY A 450 -38.46 -21.57 -12.62
C GLY A 450 -37.47 -21.08 -11.56
N SER A 451 -36.34 -20.53 -12.01
CA SER A 451 -35.32 -19.93 -11.13
C SER A 451 -35.81 -18.75 -10.29
N SER A 452 -37.06 -18.29 -10.46
CA SER A 452 -37.67 -17.16 -9.76
C SER A 452 -38.59 -17.53 -8.59
N GLY A 453 -38.77 -18.81 -8.24
CA GLY A 453 -39.73 -19.22 -7.21
C GLY A 453 -41.16 -19.40 -7.73
N VAL A 454 -41.39 -19.08 -9.01
CA VAL A 454 -42.69 -19.18 -9.67
C VAL A 454 -42.74 -20.46 -10.51
N TRP A 455 -43.82 -21.23 -10.35
CA TRP A 455 -44.12 -22.33 -11.27
C TRP A 455 -44.40 -21.80 -12.67
N GLN A 456 -43.59 -22.20 -13.65
CA GLN A 456 -44.02 -22.21 -15.05
C GLN A 456 -45.08 -23.30 -15.16
N LYS A 457 -46.36 -22.89 -15.06
CA LYS A 457 -47.49 -23.81 -15.05
C LYS A 457 -47.57 -24.57 -16.37
N ALA A 458 -47.90 -25.85 -16.29
CA ALA A 458 -48.26 -26.69 -17.42
C ALA A 458 -49.30 -25.98 -18.29
N THR A 459 -49.03 -25.91 -19.60
CA THR A 459 -49.92 -25.30 -20.60
C THR A 459 -50.95 -26.29 -21.16
N LEU A 460 -50.87 -27.55 -20.75
CA LEU A 460 -51.86 -28.61 -21.00
C LEU A 460 -53.28 -28.10 -20.79
N ARG A 461 -54.10 -28.16 -21.84
CA ARG A 461 -55.54 -27.91 -21.74
C ARG A 461 -56.28 -29.23 -21.69
N CYS A 462 -56.93 -29.51 -20.57
CA CYS A 462 -57.80 -30.67 -20.42
C CYS A 462 -59.20 -30.34 -20.95
N ILE A 463 -59.47 -30.85 -22.14
CA ILE A 463 -60.70 -30.64 -22.92
C ILE A 463 -61.63 -31.83 -22.75
N GLU A 464 -62.92 -31.54 -22.62
CA GLU A 464 -63.95 -32.56 -22.43
C GLU A 464 -63.98 -33.52 -23.63
N ARG A 465 -64.01 -34.83 -23.37
CA ARG A 465 -64.25 -35.85 -24.39
C ARG A 465 -65.72 -35.83 -24.79
N LYS A 466 -66.08 -34.87 -25.66
CA LYS A 466 -67.31 -34.96 -26.46
C LYS A 466 -67.40 -36.34 -27.14
N PRO A 467 -68.60 -36.90 -27.34
CA PRO A 467 -68.75 -38.20 -27.97
C PRO A 467 -68.13 -38.18 -29.39
N PRO A 468 -67.13 -39.02 -29.69
CA PRO A 468 -66.33 -38.97 -30.92
C PRO A 468 -67.12 -39.40 -32.18
N ILE A 469 -68.34 -39.88 -32.00
CA ILE A 469 -69.30 -40.24 -33.04
C ILE A 469 -70.63 -39.57 -32.67
N ASN A 470 -71.05 -38.60 -33.47
CA ASN A 470 -72.28 -37.86 -33.32
C ASN A 470 -73.07 -37.90 -34.65
N GLN A 471 -74.39 -37.73 -34.62
CA GLN A 471 -75.27 -37.75 -35.80
C GLN A 471 -75.08 -39.02 -36.68
N LEU A 472 -75.19 -40.21 -36.07
CA LEU A 472 -75.13 -41.51 -36.78
C LEU A 472 -76.48 -41.85 -37.44
N PHE A 473 -76.51 -42.01 -38.76
CA PHE A 473 -77.70 -42.43 -39.52
C PHE A 473 -77.33 -43.23 -40.78
N VAL A 474 -78.32 -43.79 -41.48
CA VAL A 474 -78.12 -44.58 -42.71
C VAL A 474 -78.77 -43.90 -43.91
N LEU A 475 -78.01 -43.78 -44.99
CA LEU A 475 -78.39 -43.27 -46.30
C LEU A 475 -78.50 -44.42 -47.30
N ASN A 476 -79.51 -44.37 -48.17
CA ASN A 476 -79.71 -45.31 -49.28
C ASN A 476 -79.63 -46.80 -48.88
N GLU A 477 -80.08 -47.13 -47.66
CA GLU A 477 -80.09 -48.46 -47.04
C GLU A 477 -78.73 -49.20 -46.95
N LYS A 478 -77.63 -48.59 -47.39
CA LYS A 478 -76.31 -49.24 -47.51
C LYS A 478 -75.17 -48.39 -46.95
N CYS A 479 -75.30 -47.08 -46.96
CA CYS A 479 -74.22 -46.15 -46.60
C CYS A 479 -74.49 -45.55 -45.23
N VAL A 480 -73.56 -45.77 -44.29
CA VAL A 480 -73.68 -45.27 -42.92
C VAL A 480 -72.92 -43.96 -42.82
N HIS A 481 -73.57 -42.96 -42.24
CA HIS A 481 -73.08 -41.60 -42.16
C HIS A 481 -72.92 -41.18 -40.70
N TRP A 482 -71.81 -40.54 -40.35
CA TRP A 482 -71.60 -39.98 -39.02
C TRP A 482 -70.66 -38.77 -39.04
N LYS A 483 -70.81 -37.90 -38.04
CA LYS A 483 -69.86 -36.82 -37.77
C LYS A 483 -68.89 -37.23 -36.67
N ALA A 484 -67.63 -36.92 -36.91
CA ALA A 484 -66.53 -37.05 -35.97
C ALA A 484 -66.26 -35.68 -35.33
N GLU A 485 -66.62 -35.52 -34.05
CA GLU A 485 -66.06 -34.43 -33.24
C GLU A 485 -64.65 -34.83 -32.81
N LYS A 486 -63.66 -34.22 -33.47
CA LYS A 486 -62.22 -34.40 -33.26
C LYS A 486 -61.49 -33.09 -33.51
N TYR A 487 -60.18 -33.09 -33.28
CA TYR A 487 -59.31 -31.96 -33.56
C TYR A 487 -58.66 -32.07 -34.94
N GLU A 488 -58.33 -30.94 -35.55
CA GLU A 488 -58.08 -30.78 -37.00
C GLU A 488 -56.93 -31.63 -37.58
N GLU A 489 -56.03 -32.16 -36.74
CA GLU A 489 -54.83 -32.88 -37.18
C GLU A 489 -54.89 -34.41 -37.00
N ASP A 490 -55.83 -34.92 -36.20
CA ASP A 490 -55.84 -36.31 -35.74
C ASP A 490 -56.52 -37.30 -36.71
N THR A 491 -55.82 -38.41 -37.02
CA THR A 491 -56.42 -39.59 -37.65
C THR A 491 -57.11 -40.47 -36.61
N GLU A 492 -58.43 -40.56 -36.64
CA GLU A 492 -59.17 -41.55 -35.84
C GLU A 492 -59.46 -42.81 -36.68
N VAL A 493 -59.39 -43.97 -36.03
CA VAL A 493 -59.66 -45.28 -36.60
C VAL A 493 -61.02 -45.77 -36.10
N TYR A 494 -61.94 -46.03 -37.02
CA TYR A 494 -63.28 -46.52 -36.74
C TYR A 494 -63.37 -48.01 -37.08
N LYS A 495 -63.70 -48.84 -36.10
CA LYS A 495 -64.04 -50.25 -36.26
C LYS A 495 -65.56 -50.37 -36.42
N VAL A 496 -66.00 -50.64 -37.64
CA VAL A 496 -67.41 -50.87 -37.97
C VAL A 496 -67.70 -52.37 -37.92
N MET A 497 -68.68 -52.77 -37.11
CA MET A 497 -69.25 -54.12 -37.07
C MET A 497 -70.68 -54.04 -37.59
N TYR A 498 -71.14 -55.03 -38.33
CA TYR A 498 -72.56 -55.13 -38.68
C TYR A 498 -73.02 -56.58 -38.66
N THR A 499 -74.23 -56.78 -38.13
CA THR A 499 -74.87 -58.09 -37.97
C THR A 499 -76.26 -58.04 -38.59
N GLY A 500 -76.46 -58.80 -39.67
CA GLY A 500 -77.72 -58.93 -40.39
C GLY A 500 -78.48 -60.18 -39.95
N SER A 501 -79.80 -60.04 -39.77
CA SER A 501 -80.74 -61.13 -39.52
C SER A 501 -81.92 -61.06 -40.50
N ARG A 502 -82.61 -62.18 -40.67
CA ARG A 502 -83.77 -62.31 -41.57
C ARG A 502 -84.93 -62.94 -40.82
N ASP A 503 -86.04 -62.23 -40.70
CA ASP A 503 -87.21 -62.69 -39.93
C ASP A 503 -87.78 -64.01 -40.46
N TYR A 504 -87.68 -64.21 -41.79
CA TYR A 504 -88.13 -65.42 -42.49
C TYR A 504 -87.12 -66.58 -42.45
N GLN A 505 -85.90 -66.36 -41.98
CA GLN A 505 -84.81 -67.35 -41.95
C GLN A 505 -84.03 -67.23 -40.65
N ARG A 506 -84.62 -67.69 -39.54
CA ARG A 506 -84.10 -67.49 -38.16
C ARG A 506 -82.67 -68.00 -37.91
N THR A 507 -82.16 -68.92 -38.72
CA THR A 507 -80.78 -69.43 -38.64
C THR A 507 -79.76 -68.58 -39.41
N PHE A 508 -80.22 -67.61 -40.21
CA PHE A 508 -79.35 -66.74 -41.00
C PHE A 508 -78.83 -65.57 -40.16
N ILE A 509 -77.51 -65.48 -40.05
CA ILE A 509 -76.78 -64.38 -39.41
C ILE A 509 -75.59 -64.00 -40.31
N ASP A 510 -75.60 -62.79 -40.88
CA ASP A 510 -74.45 -62.24 -41.63
C ASP A 510 -73.68 -61.25 -40.75
N LYS A 511 -72.51 -61.63 -40.25
CA LYS A 511 -71.71 -60.80 -39.33
C LYS A 511 -70.36 -60.43 -39.95
N LYS A 512 -70.16 -59.14 -40.19
CA LYS A 512 -68.95 -58.59 -40.82
C LYS A 512 -68.31 -57.49 -39.97
N ARG A 513 -67.02 -57.23 -40.24
CA ARG A 513 -66.17 -56.24 -39.57
C ARG A 513 -65.30 -55.52 -40.58
N GLN A 514 -65.19 -54.21 -40.45
CA GLN A 514 -64.32 -53.36 -41.25
C GLN A 514 -63.61 -52.35 -40.33
N LEU A 515 -62.39 -51.95 -40.68
CA LEU A 515 -61.71 -50.81 -40.04
C LEU A 515 -61.49 -49.73 -41.09
N VAL A 516 -61.69 -48.47 -40.70
CA VAL A 516 -61.55 -47.28 -41.55
C VAL A 516 -60.79 -46.21 -40.77
N SER A 517 -59.71 -45.67 -41.33
CA SER A 517 -58.97 -44.54 -40.77
C SER A 517 -59.27 -43.28 -41.57
N SER A 518 -59.54 -42.14 -40.92
CA SER A 518 -59.86 -40.90 -41.65
C SER A 518 -59.63 -39.62 -40.85
N LYS A 519 -59.20 -38.56 -41.56
CA LYS A 519 -59.09 -37.17 -41.07
C LYS A 519 -60.34 -36.33 -41.31
N ALA A 520 -61.32 -36.78 -42.09
CA ALA A 520 -62.53 -35.99 -42.37
C ALA A 520 -63.41 -35.80 -41.12
N HIS A 521 -64.04 -34.63 -40.96
CA HIS A 521 -65.03 -34.38 -39.89
C HIS A 521 -66.36 -35.08 -40.11
N GLN A 522 -66.68 -35.40 -41.37
CA GLN A 522 -67.92 -36.03 -41.78
C GLN A 522 -67.55 -37.26 -42.62
N LEU A 523 -68.04 -38.42 -42.24
CA LEU A 523 -67.67 -39.71 -42.83
C LEU A 523 -68.91 -40.41 -43.38
N GLU A 524 -68.73 -41.03 -44.55
CA GLU A 524 -69.72 -41.90 -45.17
C GLU A 524 -69.03 -43.23 -45.54
N LEU A 525 -69.66 -44.35 -45.18
CA LEU A 525 -69.16 -45.68 -45.47
C LEU A 525 -70.28 -46.57 -46.00
N CYS A 526 -70.20 -46.91 -47.28
CA CYS A 526 -71.10 -47.89 -47.91
C CYS A 526 -70.68 -49.31 -47.56
N LEU A 527 -71.60 -50.06 -46.95
CA LEU A 527 -71.41 -51.44 -46.50
C LEU A 527 -72.02 -52.41 -47.52
N ASN A 528 -71.36 -53.56 -47.69
CA ASN A 528 -71.83 -54.66 -48.52
C ASN A 528 -72.90 -55.49 -47.78
N LEU A 529 -74.02 -54.82 -47.51
CA LEU A 529 -75.22 -55.39 -46.90
C LEU A 529 -75.96 -56.27 -47.92
N LEU A 530 -76.35 -57.47 -47.49
CA LEU A 530 -77.11 -58.41 -48.30
C LEU A 530 -78.57 -57.93 -48.44
N PRO A 531 -79.24 -58.24 -49.56
CA PRO A 531 -80.61 -57.79 -49.79
C PRO A 531 -81.62 -58.48 -48.86
N VAL A 532 -82.76 -57.82 -48.63
CA VAL A 532 -83.88 -58.31 -47.81
C VAL A 532 -83.43 -58.78 -46.42
N THR A 533 -82.64 -57.95 -45.75
CA THR A 533 -81.99 -58.30 -44.46
C THR A 533 -82.01 -57.10 -43.51
N ASN A 534 -82.31 -57.35 -42.23
CA ASN A 534 -82.35 -56.34 -41.18
C ASN A 534 -80.97 -56.31 -40.50
N TYR A 535 -80.22 -55.21 -40.64
CA TYR A 535 -78.87 -55.05 -40.10
C TYR A 535 -78.85 -54.15 -38.87
N SER A 536 -78.14 -54.60 -37.83
CA SER A 536 -77.66 -53.77 -36.72
C SER A 536 -76.18 -53.47 -36.93
N ILE A 537 -75.83 -52.18 -37.00
CA ILE A 537 -74.51 -51.67 -37.36
C ILE A 537 -73.95 -50.88 -36.19
N SER A 538 -72.77 -51.25 -35.69
CA SER A 538 -72.06 -50.54 -34.63
C SER A 538 -70.73 -49.97 -35.12
N ILE A 539 -70.51 -48.68 -34.88
CA ILE A 539 -69.26 -47.99 -35.20
C ILE A 539 -68.54 -47.69 -33.90
N THR A 540 -67.32 -48.21 -33.75
CA THR A 540 -66.45 -47.99 -32.59
C THR A 540 -65.27 -47.10 -32.98
N ALA A 541 -65.19 -45.89 -32.42
CA ALA A 541 -63.97 -45.07 -32.47
C ALA A 541 -62.91 -45.74 -31.57
N VAL A 542 -61.79 -46.18 -32.15
CA VAL A 542 -60.82 -47.04 -31.48
C VAL A 542 -59.95 -46.26 -30.51
N SER A 543 -59.46 -45.07 -30.88
CA SER A 543 -58.62 -44.25 -30.00
C SER A 543 -59.43 -43.65 -28.85
N ALA A 544 -60.68 -43.25 -29.14
CA ALA A 544 -61.60 -42.75 -28.13
C ALA A 544 -62.38 -43.83 -27.34
N ARG A 545 -62.28 -45.12 -27.71
CA ARG A 545 -62.96 -46.28 -27.09
C ARG A 545 -64.49 -46.18 -26.97
N PHE A 546 -65.15 -45.48 -27.90
CA PHE A 546 -66.59 -45.22 -27.87
C PHE A 546 -67.32 -45.94 -28.99
N THR A 547 -68.51 -46.49 -28.74
CA THR A 547 -69.31 -47.21 -29.76
C THR A 547 -70.72 -46.63 -29.86
N ALA A 548 -71.18 -46.37 -31.09
CA ALA A 548 -72.55 -45.99 -31.41
C ALA A 548 -73.19 -47.02 -32.36
N THR A 549 -74.50 -47.23 -32.27
CA THR A 549 -75.23 -48.26 -33.04
C THR A 549 -76.46 -47.70 -33.77
N VAL A 550 -76.71 -48.18 -34.98
CA VAL A 550 -77.88 -47.85 -35.81
C VAL A 550 -78.39 -49.09 -36.55
N THR A 551 -79.69 -49.14 -36.84
CA THR A 551 -80.33 -50.25 -37.57
C THR A 551 -80.84 -49.81 -38.95
N THR A 552 -80.84 -50.72 -39.92
CA THR A 552 -81.37 -50.49 -41.27
C THR A 552 -81.85 -51.79 -41.92
N ASN A 553 -82.81 -51.71 -42.83
CA ASN A 553 -83.37 -52.84 -43.56
C ASN A 553 -83.10 -52.63 -45.06
N THR A 554 -82.71 -53.67 -45.79
CA THR A 554 -82.30 -53.56 -47.20
C THR A 554 -83.38 -54.02 -48.20
N SER A 555 -83.57 -53.24 -49.26
CA SER A 555 -84.49 -53.53 -50.38
C SER A 555 -83.91 -54.48 -51.44
N LEU A 556 -84.72 -54.79 -52.46
CA LEU A 556 -84.37 -55.67 -53.57
C LEU A 556 -83.54 -54.92 -54.65
N PRO A 557 -82.29 -55.33 -54.94
CA PRO A 557 -81.43 -54.65 -55.91
C PRO A 557 -81.86 -54.94 -57.36
N VAL A 558 -81.44 -54.04 -58.27
CA VAL A 558 -81.46 -54.31 -59.71
C VAL A 558 -80.41 -55.41 -60.02
N PRO A 559 -80.73 -56.42 -60.85
CA PRO A 559 -79.74 -57.43 -61.22
C PRO A 559 -78.57 -56.80 -61.96
N PRO A 560 -77.32 -57.25 -61.75
CA PRO A 560 -76.21 -56.84 -62.59
C PRO A 560 -76.52 -57.22 -64.05
N ALA A 561 -76.20 -56.34 -64.99
CA ALA A 561 -76.27 -56.69 -66.40
C ALA A 561 -75.35 -57.90 -66.67
N PRO A 562 -75.77 -58.89 -67.47
CA PRO A 562 -74.94 -60.05 -67.77
C PRO A 562 -73.58 -59.62 -68.34
N VAL A 563 -72.48 -60.14 -67.78
CA VAL A 563 -71.14 -59.82 -68.30
C VAL A 563 -70.94 -60.58 -69.60
N VAL A 564 -71.19 -59.90 -70.71
CA VAL A 564 -70.97 -60.41 -72.05
C VAL A 564 -70.13 -59.44 -72.85
N TYR A 565 -69.22 -59.99 -73.66
CA TYR A 565 -68.43 -59.21 -74.60
C TYR A 565 -69.22 -59.10 -75.89
N TYR A 566 -69.46 -57.87 -76.36
CA TYR A 566 -69.93 -57.63 -77.71
C TYR A 566 -69.02 -58.37 -78.69
N ARG A 567 -69.58 -59.34 -79.40
CA ARG A 567 -68.86 -60.11 -80.42
C ARG A 567 -69.57 -60.00 -81.75
N GLU A 568 -68.77 -59.76 -82.79
CA GLU A 568 -69.20 -59.91 -84.17
C GLU A 568 -68.94 -61.36 -84.57
N PHE A 569 -69.99 -62.17 -84.62
CA PHE A 569 -69.92 -63.55 -85.08
C PHE A 569 -70.18 -63.60 -86.56
N GLU A 570 -69.35 -64.34 -87.30
CA GLU A 570 -69.52 -64.48 -88.74
C GLU A 570 -70.16 -65.84 -89.11
N THR A 571 -70.85 -66.43 -88.13
CA THR A 571 -71.48 -67.75 -88.16
C THR A 571 -73.01 -67.61 -88.17
N PRO A 572 -73.75 -68.46 -88.91
CA PRO A 572 -75.22 -68.37 -88.96
C PRO A 572 -75.91 -68.73 -87.63
N VAL A 573 -75.20 -69.33 -86.68
CA VAL A 573 -75.73 -69.81 -85.39
C VAL A 573 -74.75 -69.52 -84.26
N PRO A 574 -74.80 -68.34 -83.60
CA PRO A 574 -73.90 -68.04 -82.49
C PRO A 574 -74.37 -68.72 -81.20
N THR A 575 -73.46 -69.43 -80.53
CA THR A 575 -73.74 -70.06 -79.23
C THR A 575 -73.33 -69.14 -78.07
N LEU A 576 -74.32 -68.67 -77.32
CA LEU A 576 -74.15 -68.05 -76.01
C LEU A 576 -73.84 -69.13 -74.97
N ARG A 577 -72.74 -68.97 -74.25
CA ARG A 577 -72.39 -69.85 -73.11
C ARG A 577 -72.69 -69.14 -71.79
N LEU A 578 -73.85 -69.41 -71.22
CA LEU A 578 -74.24 -68.92 -69.91
C LEU A 578 -73.49 -69.72 -68.84
N HIS A 579 -72.51 -69.09 -68.21
CA HIS A 579 -71.86 -69.61 -67.01
C HIS A 579 -72.54 -69.07 -65.77
N ARG A 580 -72.83 -69.94 -64.81
CA ARG A 580 -73.41 -69.55 -63.52
C ARG A 580 -72.32 -69.50 -62.45
N LEU A 581 -72.12 -68.34 -61.84
CA LEU A 581 -71.34 -68.26 -60.62
C LEU A 581 -72.07 -69.02 -59.50
N VAL A 582 -71.35 -69.82 -58.72
CA VAL A 582 -71.92 -70.72 -57.68
C VAL A 582 -72.28 -69.94 -56.40
N ASN A 583 -72.69 -68.69 -56.52
CA ASN A 583 -73.05 -67.84 -55.38
C ASN A 583 -74.56 -67.91 -55.12
N THR A 584 -74.96 -68.39 -53.94
CA THR A 584 -76.37 -68.60 -53.57
C THR A 584 -77.11 -67.31 -53.16
N LEU A 585 -76.45 -66.16 -53.28
CA LEU A 585 -76.96 -64.83 -52.92
C LEU A 585 -77.23 -63.93 -54.15
N ASP A 586 -77.10 -64.46 -55.36
CA ASP A 586 -77.38 -63.69 -56.58
C ASP A 586 -78.86 -63.29 -56.67
N PRO A 587 -79.18 -62.03 -57.02
CA PRO A 587 -80.56 -61.55 -57.07
C PRO A 587 -81.29 -61.98 -58.36
N ILE A 588 -80.60 -62.57 -59.34
CA ILE A 588 -81.16 -62.91 -60.65
C ILE A 588 -82.07 -64.16 -60.52
N SER A 589 -83.35 -64.03 -60.87
CA SER A 589 -84.29 -65.15 -60.97
C SER A 589 -84.31 -65.77 -62.36
N LEU A 590 -84.24 -64.96 -63.43
CA LEU A 590 -84.26 -65.46 -64.82
C LEU A 590 -83.54 -64.55 -65.81
N TYR A 591 -83.19 -65.13 -66.96
CA TYR A 591 -82.70 -64.43 -68.15
C TYR A 591 -83.73 -64.49 -69.29
N GLN A 592 -83.70 -63.51 -70.18
CA GLN A 592 -84.41 -63.50 -71.47
C GLN A 592 -83.45 -63.09 -72.58
N VAL A 593 -83.62 -63.62 -73.80
CA VAL A 593 -82.80 -63.25 -74.96
C VAL A 593 -83.67 -62.73 -76.10
N PHE A 594 -83.32 -61.58 -76.62
CA PHE A 594 -83.97 -60.85 -77.71
C PHE A 594 -83.08 -60.83 -78.95
N VAL A 595 -83.66 -60.95 -80.13
CA VAL A 595 -82.97 -60.87 -81.44
C VAL A 595 -83.56 -59.71 -82.23
N LEU A 596 -82.69 -58.81 -82.71
CA LEU A 596 -83.04 -57.53 -83.35
C LEU A 596 -82.22 -57.38 -84.66
N PRO A 597 -82.80 -57.40 -85.87
CA PRO A 597 -82.03 -57.20 -87.10
C PRO A 597 -81.60 -55.74 -87.31
N LEU A 598 -80.50 -55.57 -88.04
CA LEU A 598 -79.83 -54.28 -88.21
C LEU A 598 -80.47 -53.32 -89.22
N GLU A 599 -81.27 -53.85 -90.15
CA GLU A 599 -82.07 -53.01 -91.05
C GLU A 599 -83.30 -52.46 -90.33
N GLY A 600 -83.17 -51.27 -89.75
CA GLY A 600 -84.32 -50.39 -89.45
C GLY A 600 -84.67 -50.12 -88.00
N ILE A 601 -83.78 -50.33 -87.01
CA ILE A 601 -84.12 -50.10 -85.59
C ILE A 601 -83.25 -49.03 -84.91
N MET A 602 -83.95 -48.04 -84.32
CA MET A 602 -83.45 -47.07 -83.35
C MET A 602 -84.09 -47.35 -81.98
N VAL A 603 -83.26 -47.44 -80.93
CA VAL A 603 -83.62 -47.47 -79.48
C VAL A 603 -84.42 -48.68 -78.97
N PHE A 604 -83.83 -49.44 -78.04
CA PHE A 604 -84.45 -50.55 -77.29
C PHE A 604 -84.65 -50.17 -75.81
N GLU A 605 -85.87 -50.28 -75.27
CA GLU A 605 -86.17 -49.97 -73.86
C GLU A 605 -86.19 -51.21 -72.94
N CYS A 606 -85.09 -51.40 -72.21
CA CYS A 606 -84.88 -52.52 -71.30
C CYS A 606 -85.96 -52.80 -70.22
N PRO A 607 -86.61 -51.81 -69.56
CA PRO A 607 -87.57 -52.11 -68.49
C PRO A 607 -88.91 -52.62 -69.01
N SER A 608 -89.24 -52.38 -70.28
CA SER A 608 -90.56 -52.64 -70.85
C SER A 608 -90.96 -54.12 -70.77
N PRO A 609 -92.24 -54.46 -70.46
CA PRO A 609 -92.73 -55.83 -70.58
C PRO A 609 -93.05 -56.12 -72.05
N GLY A 610 -92.04 -56.52 -72.83
CA GLY A 610 -92.20 -56.98 -74.21
C GLY A 610 -93.27 -58.09 -74.31
N SER A 611 -94.13 -58.00 -75.34
CA SER A 611 -95.39 -58.76 -75.46
C SER A 611 -95.26 -60.25 -75.12
N LEU A 612 -96.12 -60.70 -74.20
CA LEU A 612 -96.34 -62.12 -73.88
C LEU A 612 -97.31 -62.83 -74.86
N ASP A 613 -97.79 -62.13 -75.89
CA ASP A 613 -98.85 -62.62 -76.78
C ASP A 613 -98.34 -62.85 -78.23
N PRO A 614 -98.39 -64.10 -78.75
CA PRO A 614 -97.97 -64.44 -80.12
C PRO A 614 -98.89 -63.92 -81.25
N SER A 615 -100.07 -63.38 -80.93
CA SER A 615 -101.17 -63.25 -81.89
C SER A 615 -101.17 -61.98 -82.76
N ARG A 616 -100.45 -60.92 -82.39
CA ARG A 616 -100.39 -59.67 -83.16
C ARG A 616 -99.12 -59.53 -84.02
N LYS A 617 -99.10 -60.22 -85.15
CA LYS A 617 -98.19 -59.92 -86.28
C LYS A 617 -98.56 -58.58 -86.95
N SER A 618 -98.30 -57.47 -86.26
CA SER A 618 -98.21 -56.16 -86.90
C SER A 618 -96.98 -56.15 -87.82
N LYS A 619 -97.20 -55.88 -89.11
CA LYS A 619 -96.23 -55.95 -90.21
C LYS A 619 -95.13 -54.86 -90.14
N SER A 620 -94.26 -54.92 -89.13
CA SER A 620 -92.89 -54.40 -89.18
C SER A 620 -92.11 -55.02 -88.01
N SER A 621 -91.49 -56.18 -88.20
CA SER A 621 -90.10 -56.28 -88.66
C SER A 621 -89.10 -55.58 -87.69
N SER A 622 -88.34 -56.30 -86.86
CA SER A 622 -88.30 -57.78 -86.73
C SER A 622 -87.71 -58.25 -85.38
N GLU A 623 -88.09 -57.62 -84.28
CA GLU A 623 -87.67 -58.05 -82.93
C GLU A 623 -88.48 -59.26 -82.42
N TYR A 624 -87.82 -60.22 -81.75
CA TYR A 624 -88.52 -61.31 -81.03
C TYR A 624 -87.71 -61.84 -79.83
N ILE A 625 -88.41 -62.49 -78.88
CA ILE A 625 -87.78 -63.21 -77.76
C ILE A 625 -87.45 -64.63 -78.23
N ALA A 626 -86.17 -64.98 -78.24
CA ALA A 626 -85.66 -66.28 -78.63
C ALA A 626 -85.63 -67.30 -77.48
N ALA A 627 -85.52 -66.84 -76.23
CA ALA A 627 -85.49 -67.70 -75.05
C ALA A 627 -85.89 -66.98 -73.76
N GLN A 628 -86.47 -67.74 -72.82
CA GLN A 628 -86.47 -67.42 -71.39
C GLN A 628 -85.81 -68.55 -70.60
N ILE A 629 -84.91 -68.23 -69.68
CA ILE A 629 -84.06 -69.21 -68.99
C ILE A 629 -84.07 -68.90 -67.49
N HIS A 630 -84.78 -69.70 -66.70
CA HIS A 630 -84.81 -69.54 -65.24
C HIS A 630 -83.46 -69.96 -64.63
N VAL A 631 -82.92 -69.20 -63.68
CA VAL A 631 -81.56 -69.42 -63.14
C VAL A 631 -81.40 -70.77 -62.45
N THR A 632 -82.50 -71.37 -61.95
CA THR A 632 -82.48 -72.75 -61.41
C THR A 632 -82.24 -73.82 -62.47
N HIS A 633 -82.59 -73.57 -63.75
CA HIS A 633 -82.34 -74.48 -64.86
C HIS A 633 -80.97 -74.26 -65.51
N VAL A 634 -80.29 -73.15 -65.18
CA VAL A 634 -78.87 -72.97 -65.50
C VAL A 634 -78.05 -73.75 -64.47
N GLY A 635 -77.37 -74.80 -64.95
CA GLY A 635 -76.36 -75.55 -64.19
C GLY A 635 -75.09 -74.73 -63.97
N THR A 636 -73.91 -75.37 -63.94
CA THR A 636 -72.62 -74.65 -63.93
C THR A 636 -72.36 -73.92 -65.26
N GLU A 637 -72.66 -74.56 -66.38
CA GLU A 637 -72.61 -74.00 -67.74
C GLU A 637 -73.88 -74.43 -68.50
N MET A 638 -74.43 -73.54 -69.32
CA MET A 638 -75.52 -73.81 -70.25
C MET A 638 -75.22 -73.17 -71.60
N ASN A 639 -75.36 -73.94 -72.67
CA ASN A 639 -75.19 -73.47 -74.05
C ASN A 639 -76.57 -73.17 -74.66
N PHE A 640 -76.71 -71.97 -75.22
CA PHE A 640 -77.90 -71.51 -75.92
C PHE A 640 -77.49 -71.00 -77.31
N THR A 641 -77.92 -71.67 -78.38
CA THR A 641 -77.51 -71.35 -79.75
C THR A 641 -78.59 -70.56 -80.43
N VAL A 642 -78.40 -69.25 -80.66
CA VAL A 642 -79.43 -68.43 -81.31
C VAL A 642 -79.61 -68.87 -82.76
N GLY A 643 -80.87 -69.03 -83.18
CA GLY A 643 -81.22 -69.47 -84.52
C GLY A 643 -81.22 -70.99 -84.76
N ASP A 644 -81.24 -71.81 -83.72
CA ASP A 644 -81.23 -73.27 -83.85
C ASP A 644 -82.61 -73.92 -84.13
N GLY A 645 -83.71 -73.15 -84.05
CA GLY A 645 -85.06 -73.66 -84.26
C GLY A 645 -85.66 -74.43 -83.08
N LEU A 646 -85.05 -74.39 -81.90
CA LEU A 646 -85.54 -75.07 -80.69
C LEU A 646 -86.39 -74.15 -79.80
N HIS A 647 -87.03 -74.73 -78.77
CA HIS A 647 -87.80 -73.98 -77.77
C HIS A 647 -87.03 -73.87 -76.45
N TYR A 648 -86.93 -72.66 -75.90
CA TYR A 648 -86.24 -72.37 -74.65
C TYR A 648 -87.15 -71.59 -73.69
N GLY A 649 -87.64 -72.28 -72.65
CA GLY A 649 -88.55 -71.71 -71.65
C GLY A 649 -89.89 -71.24 -72.22
N GLY A 650 -90.42 -71.94 -73.23
CA GLY A 650 -91.69 -71.61 -73.90
C GLY A 650 -91.57 -70.67 -75.09
N PHE A 651 -90.41 -70.07 -75.33
CA PHE A 651 -90.15 -69.19 -76.48
C PHE A 651 -89.46 -69.96 -77.62
N TYR A 652 -89.81 -69.62 -78.87
CA TYR A 652 -89.29 -70.27 -80.07
C TYR A 652 -88.10 -69.49 -80.66
N ASN A 653 -86.97 -70.17 -80.81
CA ASN A 653 -85.70 -69.59 -81.27
C ASN A 653 -85.60 -69.66 -82.81
N ALA A 654 -86.25 -68.72 -83.49
CA ALA A 654 -86.37 -68.74 -84.96
C ALA A 654 -85.00 -68.66 -85.68
N PRO A 655 -84.78 -69.43 -86.77
CA PRO A 655 -83.52 -69.43 -87.50
C PRO A 655 -83.08 -68.04 -88.01
N LEU A 656 -81.79 -67.73 -87.89
CA LEU A 656 -81.21 -66.49 -88.42
C LEU A 656 -81.08 -66.57 -89.95
N GLU A 657 -81.50 -65.51 -90.66
CA GLU A 657 -81.45 -65.47 -92.12
C GLU A 657 -80.01 -65.32 -92.63
N ASN A 658 -79.61 -66.20 -93.56
CA ASN A 658 -78.26 -66.23 -94.10
C ASN A 658 -77.98 -64.97 -94.95
N GLY A 659 -76.96 -64.18 -94.56
CA GLY A 659 -76.63 -62.90 -95.19
C GLY A 659 -77.28 -61.66 -94.55
N ARG A 660 -78.06 -61.81 -93.46
CA ARG A 660 -78.50 -60.66 -92.64
C ARG A 660 -77.66 -60.48 -91.38
N ASP A 661 -77.56 -59.21 -90.98
CA ASP A 661 -76.96 -58.85 -89.71
C ASP A 661 -78.01 -58.76 -88.56
N TYR A 662 -77.68 -59.33 -87.40
CA TYR A 662 -78.56 -59.34 -86.21
C TYR A 662 -77.83 -58.91 -84.94
N TYR A 663 -78.39 -57.96 -84.19
CA TYR A 663 -78.06 -57.74 -82.79
C TYR A 663 -78.79 -58.72 -81.86
N ILE A 664 -78.13 -59.15 -80.79
CA ILE A 664 -78.70 -60.05 -79.79
C ILE A 664 -78.53 -59.42 -78.41
N VAL A 665 -79.65 -59.19 -77.70
CA VAL A 665 -79.70 -58.54 -76.40
C VAL A 665 -80.14 -59.53 -75.33
N ILE A 666 -79.44 -59.57 -74.20
CA ILE A 666 -79.77 -60.42 -73.05
C ILE A 666 -80.30 -59.53 -71.93
N ARG A 667 -81.41 -59.93 -71.30
CA ARG A 667 -82.00 -59.28 -70.13
C ARG A 667 -81.89 -60.20 -68.91
N ALA A 668 -81.41 -59.66 -67.79
CA ALA A 668 -81.47 -60.30 -66.47
C ALA A 668 -82.62 -59.70 -65.65
N VAL A 669 -83.30 -60.53 -64.86
CA VAL A 669 -84.46 -60.13 -64.05
C VAL A 669 -84.28 -60.61 -62.61
N SER A 670 -84.66 -59.77 -61.64
CA SER A 670 -84.76 -60.05 -60.21
C SER A 670 -86.20 -59.84 -59.74
N GLN A 671 -86.79 -60.84 -59.09
CA GLN A 671 -88.18 -60.79 -58.63
C GLN A 671 -88.29 -61.29 -57.19
N TRP A 672 -88.97 -60.52 -56.33
CA TRP A 672 -89.32 -60.93 -54.97
C TRP A 672 -90.72 -60.44 -54.60
N LYS A 673 -91.62 -61.39 -54.28
CA LYS A 673 -93.07 -61.14 -54.15
C LYS A 673 -93.60 -60.35 -55.37
N THR A 674 -94.10 -59.14 -55.17
CA THR A 674 -94.64 -58.24 -56.21
C THR A 674 -93.62 -57.25 -56.78
N VAL A 675 -92.37 -57.22 -56.27
CA VAL A 675 -91.34 -56.27 -56.71
C VAL A 675 -90.44 -56.93 -57.77
N LEU A 676 -90.30 -56.27 -58.92
CA LEU A 676 -89.47 -56.71 -60.04
C LEU A 676 -88.47 -55.61 -60.44
N LYS A 677 -87.23 -56.00 -60.72
CA LYS A 677 -86.18 -55.16 -61.32
C LYS A 677 -85.49 -55.93 -62.45
N SER A 678 -84.98 -55.23 -63.47
CA SER A 678 -84.28 -55.87 -64.59
C SER A 678 -83.18 -54.98 -65.19
N SER A 679 -82.22 -55.61 -65.85
CA SER A 679 -81.13 -54.97 -66.60
C SER A 679 -80.88 -55.70 -67.92
N CYS A 680 -80.32 -55.02 -68.93
CA CYS A 680 -80.12 -55.58 -70.27
C CYS A 680 -78.75 -55.22 -70.82
N VAL A 681 -78.25 -56.05 -71.74
CA VAL A 681 -76.93 -55.91 -72.35
C VAL A 681 -76.96 -56.41 -73.80
N LEU A 682 -76.25 -55.71 -74.69
CA LEU A 682 -76.02 -56.18 -76.06
C LEU A 682 -74.89 -57.21 -76.06
N TRP A 683 -75.18 -58.47 -76.41
CA TRP A 683 -74.21 -59.57 -76.43
C TRP A 683 -73.47 -59.66 -77.75
N ALA A 684 -74.17 -59.59 -78.87
CA ALA A 684 -73.59 -59.97 -80.15
C ALA A 684 -74.16 -59.15 -81.29
N LYS A 685 -73.35 -59.01 -82.33
CA LYS A 685 -73.80 -58.82 -83.71
C LYS A 685 -73.47 -60.08 -84.49
N VAL A 686 -74.41 -60.62 -85.22
CA VAL A 686 -74.16 -61.66 -86.21
C VAL A 686 -73.96 -60.97 -87.56
N ARG A 687 -72.88 -61.35 -88.26
CA ARG A 687 -72.54 -61.12 -89.66
C ARG A 687 -72.40 -62.52 -90.30
N GLY A 688 -72.01 -62.64 -91.57
CA GLY A 688 -71.65 -63.94 -92.18
C GLY A 688 -70.39 -63.86 -93.07
N THR A 689 -69.45 -64.82 -93.01
CA THR A 689 -68.18 -64.78 -93.78
C THR A 689 -67.63 -66.12 -94.32
N SER A 690 -66.38 -66.10 -94.82
CA SER A 690 -65.77 -67.01 -95.79
C SER A 690 -64.22 -66.88 -95.92
N PHE A 691 -63.57 -67.78 -96.70
CA PHE A 691 -62.24 -67.67 -97.36
C PHE A 691 -60.89 -67.80 -96.57
N VAL A 692 -59.79 -68.00 -97.33
CA VAL A 692 -58.32 -67.99 -96.99
C VAL A 692 -57.62 -69.31 -96.55
N LEU A 693 -58.30 -70.45 -96.44
CA LEU A 693 -57.72 -71.76 -96.02
C LEU A 693 -56.77 -72.47 -97.04
N LYS A 694 -55.95 -71.75 -97.85
CA LYS A 694 -55.37 -72.29 -99.11
C LYS A 694 -53.84 -72.18 -99.36
N VAL A 695 -53.02 -71.60 -98.48
CA VAL A 695 -51.65 -71.14 -98.87
C VAL A 695 -50.46 -72.02 -98.40
N SER A 696 -50.62 -72.94 -97.43
CA SER A 696 -49.48 -73.63 -96.78
C SER A 696 -49.00 -74.95 -97.39
N SER A 697 -49.52 -75.40 -98.55
CA SER A 697 -49.34 -76.79 -99.02
C SER A 697 -48.29 -77.04 -100.12
N LEU A 698 -47.67 -76.00 -100.71
CA LEU A 698 -47.01 -76.14 -102.04
C LEU A 698 -45.46 -76.06 -102.09
N CYS A 699 -44.75 -75.69 -101.02
CA CYS A 699 -43.30 -75.38 -101.13
C CYS A 699 -42.33 -76.45 -100.60
N ALA A 700 -42.77 -77.51 -99.92
CA ALA A 700 -41.88 -78.48 -99.27
C ALA A 700 -41.40 -79.65 -100.15
N VAL A 701 -41.99 -79.86 -101.33
CA VAL A 701 -41.75 -81.06 -102.17
C VAL A 701 -40.52 -80.90 -103.09
N ALA A 702 -40.04 -79.66 -103.30
CA ALA A 702 -39.04 -79.34 -104.32
C ALA A 702 -37.59 -79.77 -104.00
N SER A 703 -37.25 -80.03 -102.73
CA SER A 703 -35.86 -80.27 -102.31
C SER A 703 -35.43 -81.75 -102.28
N VAL A 704 -36.37 -82.70 -102.20
CA VAL A 704 -36.04 -84.14 -102.10
C VAL A 704 -35.96 -84.81 -103.48
N GLY A 705 -36.73 -84.34 -104.47
CA GLY A 705 -36.76 -84.93 -105.82
C GLY A 705 -35.45 -84.79 -106.61
N LEU A 706 -34.67 -83.74 -106.35
CA LEU A 706 -33.40 -83.45 -107.04
C LEU A 706 -32.29 -84.46 -106.73
N VAL A 707 -32.30 -85.10 -105.57
CA VAL A 707 -31.29 -86.10 -105.17
C VAL A 707 -31.61 -87.48 -105.77
N ALA A 708 -32.90 -87.83 -105.91
CA ALA A 708 -33.32 -89.13 -106.43
C ALA A 708 -33.00 -89.32 -107.93
N LEU A 709 -33.14 -88.27 -108.74
CA LEU A 709 -32.98 -88.39 -110.19
C LEU A 709 -31.51 -88.42 -110.63
N ALA A 710 -30.61 -87.78 -109.87
CA ALA A 710 -29.16 -87.90 -110.07
C ALA A 710 -28.65 -89.35 -109.94
N ILE A 711 -29.25 -90.14 -109.03
CA ILE A 711 -28.94 -91.56 -108.83
C ILE A 711 -29.47 -92.41 -110.00
N LEU A 712 -30.66 -92.09 -110.52
CA LEU A 712 -31.26 -92.78 -111.68
C LEU A 712 -30.46 -92.54 -113.00
N CYS A 713 -29.92 -91.33 -113.20
CA CYS A 713 -29.03 -91.04 -114.31
C CYS A 713 -27.73 -91.86 -114.24
N GLY A 714 -27.17 -92.08 -113.04
CA GLY A 714 -25.99 -92.91 -112.84
C GLY A 714 -26.21 -94.39 -113.19
N TYR A 715 -27.32 -94.98 -112.74
CA TYR A 715 -27.61 -96.39 -113.00
C TYR A 715 -27.95 -96.68 -114.46
N SER A 716 -28.71 -95.81 -115.14
CA SER A 716 -29.03 -95.98 -116.56
C SER A 716 -27.79 -95.96 -117.46
N PHE A 717 -26.80 -95.10 -117.17
CA PHE A 717 -25.55 -95.01 -117.92
C PHE A 717 -24.68 -96.28 -117.77
N THR A 718 -24.79 -96.99 -116.64
CA THR A 718 -24.06 -98.25 -116.40
C THR A 718 -24.77 -99.51 -116.90
N TRP A 719 -26.09 -99.45 -117.19
CA TRP A 719 -26.84 -100.62 -117.63
C TRP A 719 -26.79 -100.84 -119.16
N PHE A 720 -26.83 -99.77 -119.96
CA PHE A 720 -26.81 -99.91 -121.43
C PHE A 720 -25.42 -100.01 -122.08
N LEU A 721 -24.33 -99.83 -121.32
CA LEU A 721 -22.99 -100.25 -121.73
C LEU A 721 -22.76 -101.77 -121.60
N LYS A 722 -23.77 -102.54 -121.16
CA LYS A 722 -23.67 -103.98 -120.88
C LYS A 722 -24.58 -104.86 -121.74
N LYS A 723 -25.20 -104.30 -122.78
CA LYS A 723 -25.80 -105.04 -123.89
C LYS A 723 -25.30 -104.42 -125.20
N THR A 724 -24.57 -105.26 -125.95
CA THR A 724 -24.20 -105.17 -127.37
C THR A 724 -25.18 -104.39 -128.24
#